data_AF-A0A433HRJ8-F1
#
_entry.id   AF-A0A433HRJ8-F1
#
_cell.length_a   1.000
_cell.length_b   1.000
_cell.length_c   1.000
_cell.angle_alpha   90.00
_cell.angle_beta   90.00
_cell.angle_gamma   90.00
#
_symmetry.space_group_name_H-M   'P 1'
#
loop_
_entity.id
_entity.type
_entity.pdbx_description
1 polymer ?
#
loop_
_entity_poly.entity_id
_entity_poly.type
_entity_poly.pdbx_seq_one_letter_code
_entity_poly.pdbx_strand_id
1 'polypeptide(L)'
;MKKGKINCLIALVFMFTLCFSQLPQTKIQAAESDSIIEEQTLTISTPVESTLTSTKNVHWYKVVPSDEDIARFTHFRIKLQSKQELNISVYSSLENAIDNNTFDRYLGYSFEEGPSQIDFPISWKGPYYIKVEYFGQETAEEGTGVIVVQEEAGKNAEAVEPVMTDAPYTISYDGVTLPPSNQSYAEECPAELSTDQRKNGKSILQDLRTIRETVLSRTDNGQDLSSLYYKAAPYITTKMIFGKEAKQTRENVYQDLVQLKSLFVDIAESGSESGYTITDQDQEAINDLYNISRNAVPDSLKEKIDQIADKAGLSNVKGLPVSAILLKAELAETKPKLQDRYIVKLKAGKKLNSIQSDVKKYGVKSINPLKGDASVFENMFVAQLSTTGQSKAAAKQFKATAEKISDLPEVDFVEQVQQYHALSTDSQYSYQWSLKNDGTDGVKNADIQYEKLNDLLKGKNLKDTVIAVVDTGVDHSLADLNSKVNTDSGYNYIDRSSNAMDDNGHGTHVSGIITAAANNQYSMAGINSFAKILPVKVLDAMGSGDTEQIAYGIKYAADHGAKVINLSLGGPYSRTIEYALAYANKKNVTIVAASGNEALDELSYPASSKYAISVGATNRIDLVSDYSNYGKGLDLVAPGTEIPSLVPDGNMTYMSGTSMATPHVAAVAGLLLSENPNLKPNEVEKILTDTAKNVAFEEQDNQPPEDSDYPEDDEEGPYPVKLPQPIPGYDPVSGWGRLNAYGATSAVELKAKVNPILNYHTTVSGTAKSGSIVKVMSGEKIVATGTANRSGVFTVKMPVQKADQMLSVVIKNNSAETAIRAVVEKAPEKPIVNRLTNNDTKITGKAAKGLTVKIKDSTKKVIATSKVKDNGSFEVPLKSKLKEKTVLYITVLDGYKESLEVKVTVADVIPPSAPKISTVSDRDTMLKGKTEAYAALTATVKGKTIGTGKANAKGEFQVKIKKQKAGTEISVTAKDPAGNTSKATKTKVIDKTAPSAPKVTAVTNKSTIIKGKTEPSAAVTVKAGKKTIGTGKANSKGEYSIKIAKQKAYTILSISAKDQVGNTSIAVKSIVKKAK
;
A
#
# COMPACT_ATOMS: atom_id res chain seq x y z
N MET A 1 31.97 -48.78 -37.70
CA MET A 1 32.25 -47.76 -38.73
C MET A 1 31.34 -46.55 -38.50
N LYS A 2 31.96 -45.40 -38.21
CA LYS A 2 31.55 -44.00 -38.49
C LYS A 2 30.05 -43.65 -38.51
N LYS A 3 29.63 -42.81 -37.55
CA LYS A 3 29.38 -41.36 -37.73
C LYS A 3 28.86 -40.78 -36.41
N GLY A 4 29.76 -40.23 -35.59
CA GLY A 4 29.41 -39.35 -34.48
C GLY A 4 28.97 -37.99 -35.00
N LYS A 5 27.91 -37.45 -34.41
CA LYS A 5 27.46 -36.06 -34.52
C LYS A 5 26.74 -35.70 -33.23
N ILE A 6 27.36 -34.86 -32.39
CA ILE A 6 26.78 -34.19 -31.21
C ILE A 6 27.59 -32.88 -31.12
N ASN A 7 27.17 -31.69 -31.60
CA ASN A 7 26.06 -30.76 -31.28
C ASN A 7 26.35 -29.94 -30.01
N CYS A 8 26.64 -28.62 -30.09
CA CYS A 8 27.00 -27.78 -28.93
C CYS A 8 26.97 -26.23 -29.09
N LEU A 9 26.38 -25.42 -28.16
CA LEU A 9 26.66 -23.96 -27.90
C LEU A 9 25.89 -23.36 -26.70
N ILE A 10 25.68 -24.07 -25.60
CA ILE A 10 24.82 -23.56 -24.51
C ILE A 10 25.51 -23.43 -23.17
N ALA A 11 26.74 -23.89 -23.09
CA ALA A 11 27.51 -23.69 -21.88
C ALA A 11 28.12 -22.33 -21.68
N LEU A 12 28.14 -21.53 -22.75
CA LEU A 12 28.88 -20.28 -22.74
C LEU A 12 28.32 -19.32 -21.69
N VAL A 13 27.03 -19.45 -21.37
CA VAL A 13 26.43 -18.59 -20.37
C VAL A 13 26.69 -19.13 -18.96
N PHE A 14 26.91 -20.42 -18.75
CA PHE A 14 26.19 -21.16 -17.74
C PHE A 14 26.93 -21.48 -16.42
N MET A 15 28.10 -20.90 -16.12
CA MET A 15 28.91 -21.46 -15.02
C MET A 15 29.72 -20.50 -14.14
N PHE A 16 29.14 -19.43 -13.59
CA PHE A 16 30.01 -18.51 -12.84
C PHE A 16 29.51 -17.82 -11.56
N THR A 17 28.71 -18.45 -10.71
CA THR A 17 28.14 -17.71 -9.55
C THR A 17 28.35 -18.32 -8.16
N LEU A 18 29.48 -18.98 -7.83
CA LEU A 18 29.65 -19.53 -6.47
C LEU A 18 31.08 -19.39 -5.88
N CYS A 19 31.08 -18.87 -4.66
CA CYS A 19 31.98 -19.11 -3.53
C CYS A 19 33.29 -18.31 -3.39
N PHE A 20 33.18 -17.30 -2.50
CA PHE A 20 34.24 -16.65 -1.74
C PHE A 20 34.41 -17.24 -0.35
N SER A 21 35.61 -17.06 0.23
CA SER A 21 35.80 -16.17 1.39
C SER A 21 37.25 -16.17 1.91
N GLN A 22 37.72 -14.98 2.27
CA GLN A 22 38.53 -14.61 3.46
C GLN A 22 39.93 -13.97 3.26
N LEU A 23 40.00 -12.71 3.75
CA LEU A 23 41.06 -11.99 4.50
C LEU A 23 41.84 -10.84 3.81
N PRO A 24 42.27 -9.83 4.60
CA PRO A 24 42.30 -8.41 4.21
C PRO A 24 43.72 -7.88 3.93
N GLN A 25 43.83 -6.75 3.23
CA GLN A 25 45.09 -6.00 3.14
C GLN A 25 44.92 -4.48 3.28
N THR A 26 45.98 -3.90 3.82
CA THR A 26 46.14 -2.68 4.61
C THR A 26 46.38 -1.40 3.82
N LYS A 27 45.86 -0.27 4.32
CA LYS A 27 46.16 1.10 3.85
C LYS A 27 47.63 1.48 4.07
N ILE A 28 48.23 2.17 3.10
CA ILE A 28 49.54 2.82 3.19
C ILE A 28 49.34 4.34 3.36
N GLN A 29 50.19 4.95 4.18
CA GLN A 29 50.11 6.32 4.71
C GLN A 29 50.79 7.34 3.78
N ALA A 30 50.19 8.53 3.63
CA ALA A 30 50.59 9.61 2.73
C ALA A 30 51.86 10.38 3.18
N ALA A 31 52.62 10.91 2.21
CA ALA A 31 53.77 11.81 2.39
C ALA A 31 53.39 13.29 2.14
N GLU A 32 54.21 14.21 2.68
CA GLU A 32 53.96 15.64 2.92
C GLU A 32 53.60 16.52 1.69
N SER A 33 52.83 17.58 1.97
CA SER A 33 52.16 18.49 1.03
C SER A 33 53.07 19.54 0.37
N ASP A 34 53.17 19.54 -0.96
CA ASP A 34 53.65 20.68 -1.75
C ASP A 34 52.50 21.67 -2.01
N SER A 35 52.76 22.96 -1.77
CA SER A 35 51.80 24.05 -2.02
C SER A 35 51.50 24.24 -3.51
N ILE A 36 50.22 24.44 -3.86
CA ILE A 36 49.74 24.73 -5.23
C ILE A 36 50.17 26.16 -5.62
N ILE A 37 51.28 26.31 -6.35
CA ILE A 37 51.91 27.63 -6.60
C ILE A 37 51.58 28.22 -7.99
N GLU A 38 51.31 27.40 -9.02
CA GLU A 38 50.96 27.87 -10.39
C GLU A 38 50.02 26.86 -11.10
N GLU A 39 48.76 27.24 -11.37
CA GLU A 39 47.74 26.37 -12.03
C GLU A 39 47.32 26.90 -13.42
N GLN A 40 47.26 26.02 -14.43
CA GLN A 40 46.78 26.35 -15.78
C GLN A 40 45.34 25.88 -16.01
N THR A 41 44.47 26.74 -16.53
CA THR A 41 43.10 26.33 -16.91
C THR A 41 43.13 25.52 -18.21
N LEU A 42 42.53 24.33 -18.20
CA LEU A 42 42.28 23.55 -19.40
C LEU A 42 40.95 23.96 -20.03
N THR A 43 40.88 23.89 -21.35
CA THR A 43 39.65 24.11 -22.14
C THR A 43 39.27 22.81 -22.84
N ILE A 44 37.97 22.50 -22.88
CA ILE A 44 37.44 21.27 -23.47
C ILE A 44 37.98 21.04 -24.90
N SER A 45 38.36 19.80 -25.17
CA SER A 45 38.87 19.32 -26.47
C SER A 45 40.07 20.09 -27.02
N THR A 46 40.80 20.84 -26.18
CA THR A 46 41.99 21.59 -26.56
C THR A 46 43.22 20.99 -25.85
N PRO A 47 44.06 20.22 -26.56
CA PRO A 47 45.29 19.68 -25.99
C PRO A 47 46.28 20.78 -25.60
N VAL A 48 46.93 20.59 -24.47
CA VAL A 48 48.02 21.44 -23.98
C VAL A 48 49.30 20.61 -23.95
N GLU A 49 50.34 21.11 -24.59
CA GLU A 49 51.69 20.56 -24.50
C GLU A 49 52.44 21.24 -23.35
N SER A 50 53.15 20.45 -22.55
CA SER A 50 53.96 20.95 -21.44
C SER A 50 55.14 20.01 -21.19
N THR A 51 56.05 20.39 -20.28
CA THR A 51 57.27 19.64 -19.98
C THR A 51 57.63 19.79 -18.51
N LEU A 52 57.78 18.68 -17.79
CA LEU A 52 58.30 18.68 -16.41
C LEU A 52 59.83 18.58 -16.43
N THR A 53 60.48 19.28 -15.50
CA THR A 53 61.96 19.34 -15.38
C THR A 53 62.39 19.03 -13.94
N SER A 54 63.68 18.84 -13.69
CA SER A 54 64.22 18.60 -12.33
C SER A 54 63.83 19.67 -11.29
N THR A 55 63.61 20.91 -11.72
CA THR A 55 63.26 22.05 -10.85
C THR A 55 61.75 22.36 -10.80
N LYS A 56 60.97 21.76 -11.70
CA LYS A 56 59.50 21.86 -11.78
C LYS A 56 58.96 20.47 -12.08
N ASN A 57 58.88 19.65 -11.05
CA ASN A 57 58.48 18.23 -11.10
C ASN A 57 56.97 18.01 -10.90
N VAL A 58 56.21 19.07 -10.64
CA VAL A 58 54.74 19.04 -10.52
C VAL A 58 54.14 20.17 -11.35
N HIS A 59 53.09 19.85 -12.13
CA HIS A 59 52.22 20.83 -12.78
C HIS A 59 50.78 20.66 -12.34
N TRP A 60 50.14 21.79 -12.04
CA TRP A 60 48.73 21.84 -11.65
C TRP A 60 47.88 22.39 -12.79
N TYR A 61 46.72 21.77 -13.00
CA TYR A 61 45.71 22.23 -13.93
C TYR A 61 44.36 22.40 -13.25
N LYS A 62 43.51 23.23 -13.84
CA LYS A 62 42.15 23.49 -13.38
C LYS A 62 41.14 23.29 -14.49
N VAL A 63 40.04 22.62 -14.19
CA VAL A 63 38.88 22.46 -15.06
C VAL A 63 37.67 23.15 -14.42
N VAL A 64 37.00 24.00 -15.21
CA VAL A 64 35.76 24.68 -14.80
C VAL A 64 34.69 24.35 -15.82
N PRO A 65 33.87 23.29 -15.60
CA PRO A 65 32.77 22.97 -16.50
C PRO A 65 31.80 24.14 -16.59
N SER A 66 31.33 24.44 -17.81
CA SER A 66 30.24 25.40 -18.00
C SER A 66 28.88 24.76 -17.64
N ASP A 67 27.83 25.57 -17.49
CA ASP A 67 26.46 25.06 -17.28
C ASP A 67 26.01 24.15 -18.44
N GLU A 68 26.48 24.42 -19.66
CA GLU A 68 26.22 23.55 -20.82
C GLU A 68 26.95 22.21 -20.70
N ASP A 69 28.19 22.21 -20.21
CA ASP A 69 28.96 20.97 -19.97
C ASP A 69 28.30 20.13 -18.87
N ILE A 70 27.86 20.74 -17.78
CA ILE A 70 27.15 20.06 -16.67
C ILE A 70 25.85 19.43 -17.18
N ALA A 71 25.09 20.14 -18.00
CA ALA A 71 23.84 19.62 -18.56
C ALA A 71 24.05 18.50 -19.59
N ARG A 72 25.18 18.50 -20.30
CA ARG A 72 25.43 17.60 -21.42
C ARG A 72 26.19 16.35 -21.02
N PHE A 73 27.11 16.47 -20.07
CA PHE A 73 28.06 15.43 -19.72
C PHE A 73 27.91 15.01 -18.27
N THR A 74 28.19 13.74 -18.01
CA THR A 74 28.21 13.19 -16.66
C THR A 74 29.61 13.24 -16.05
N HIS A 75 30.62 13.23 -16.91
CA HIS A 75 32.03 13.12 -16.55
C HIS A 75 32.84 14.00 -17.50
N PHE A 76 34.02 14.40 -17.06
CA PHE A 76 35.08 14.79 -17.97
C PHE A 76 36.16 13.71 -18.00
N ARG A 77 36.61 13.40 -19.21
CA ARG A 77 37.64 12.41 -19.51
C ARG A 77 38.96 13.13 -19.71
N ILE A 78 39.88 13.01 -18.76
CA ILE A 78 41.24 13.53 -18.91
C ILE A 78 42.07 12.50 -19.64
N LYS A 79 42.89 12.95 -20.59
CA LYS A 79 43.86 12.15 -21.32
C LYS A 79 45.24 12.73 -21.10
N LEU A 80 46.17 11.92 -20.61
CA LEU A 80 47.58 12.29 -20.44
C LEU A 80 48.46 11.32 -21.22
N GLN A 81 49.30 11.85 -22.10
CA GLN A 81 50.30 11.09 -22.83
C GLN A 81 51.69 11.67 -22.57
N SER A 82 52.61 10.85 -22.09
CA SER A 82 54.04 11.16 -22.03
C SER A 82 54.86 9.98 -22.55
N LYS A 83 56.14 10.21 -22.83
CA LYS A 83 57.11 9.13 -23.07
C LYS A 83 57.73 8.62 -21.76
N GLN A 84 57.85 9.51 -20.78
CA GLN A 84 58.33 9.21 -19.44
C GLN A 84 57.16 8.79 -18.54
N GLU A 85 57.48 8.11 -17.43
CA GLU A 85 56.50 7.74 -16.42
C GLU A 85 56.02 8.99 -15.65
N LEU A 86 54.77 9.39 -15.88
CA LEU A 86 54.11 10.49 -15.18
C LEU A 86 52.93 9.99 -14.38
N ASN A 87 52.77 10.51 -13.16
CA ASN A 87 51.58 10.30 -12.35
C ASN A 87 50.56 11.40 -12.60
N ILE A 88 49.28 11.05 -12.59
CA ILE A 88 48.16 11.98 -12.68
C ILE A 88 47.17 11.71 -11.57
N SER A 89 46.72 12.77 -10.90
CA SER A 89 45.69 12.73 -9.87
C SER A 89 44.65 13.81 -10.10
N VAL A 90 43.38 13.51 -9.87
CA VAL A 90 42.26 14.44 -10.10
C VAL A 90 41.50 14.67 -8.81
N TYR A 91 41.18 15.92 -8.49
CA TYR A 91 40.61 16.35 -7.22
C TYR A 91 39.31 17.13 -7.44
N SER A 92 38.32 16.87 -6.60
CA SER A 92 37.00 17.49 -6.68
C SER A 92 36.95 18.94 -6.19
N SER A 93 37.97 19.39 -5.44
CA SER A 93 38.06 20.75 -4.89
C SER A 93 39.51 21.16 -4.66
N LEU A 94 39.73 22.46 -4.39
CA LEU A 94 41.05 22.99 -4.05
C LEU A 94 41.56 22.42 -2.72
N GLU A 95 40.67 22.27 -1.73
CA GLU A 95 41.01 21.70 -0.42
C GLU A 95 41.51 20.26 -0.55
N ASN A 96 40.77 19.42 -1.29
CA ASN A 96 41.19 18.05 -1.59
C ASN A 96 42.50 18.00 -2.37
N ALA A 97 42.75 18.96 -3.26
CA ALA A 97 44.02 19.05 -3.98
C ALA A 97 45.20 19.41 -3.06
N ILE A 98 45.02 20.37 -2.15
CA ILE A 98 46.04 20.76 -1.15
C ILE A 98 46.36 19.60 -0.21
N ASP A 99 45.33 18.89 0.24
CA ASP A 99 45.46 17.75 1.15
C ASP A 99 45.87 16.45 0.43
N ASN A 100 46.05 16.50 -0.90
CA ASN A 100 46.34 15.35 -1.76
C ASN A 100 45.36 14.18 -1.52
N ASN A 101 44.09 14.53 -1.33
CA ASN A 101 42.99 13.63 -1.00
C ASN A 101 42.08 13.39 -2.21
N THR A 102 42.22 12.24 -2.86
CA THR A 102 41.32 11.78 -3.92
C THR A 102 41.10 10.27 -3.83
N PHE A 103 40.11 9.76 -4.55
CA PHE A 103 39.84 8.33 -4.62
C PHE A 103 40.86 7.64 -5.54
N ASP A 104 41.24 6.40 -5.20
CA ASP A 104 42.22 5.60 -5.95
C ASP A 104 41.90 5.51 -7.45
N ARG A 105 40.60 5.46 -7.79
CA ARG A 105 40.13 5.41 -9.18
C ARG A 105 40.41 6.69 -9.99
N TYR A 106 40.80 7.77 -9.33
CA TYR A 106 41.17 9.06 -9.92
C TYR A 106 42.67 9.33 -9.84
N LEU A 107 43.45 8.29 -9.55
CA LEU A 107 44.88 8.21 -9.73
C LEU A 107 45.18 7.42 -11.01
N GLY A 108 46.20 7.82 -11.75
CA GLY A 108 46.64 7.12 -12.96
C GLY A 108 48.09 7.41 -13.29
N TYR A 109 48.62 6.68 -14.26
CA TYR A 109 50.00 6.83 -14.73
C TYR A 109 50.06 6.76 -16.26
N SER A 110 50.94 7.56 -16.85
CA SER A 110 51.16 7.65 -18.30
C SER A 110 52.60 7.31 -18.63
N PHE A 111 52.84 6.58 -19.72
CA PHE A 111 54.17 6.22 -20.25
C PHE A 111 54.11 6.00 -21.78
N GLU A 112 55.26 5.73 -22.42
CA GLU A 112 55.42 5.75 -23.90
C GLU A 112 54.34 4.96 -24.68
N GLU A 113 53.96 3.77 -24.21
CA GLU A 113 52.92 2.94 -24.86
C GLU A 113 51.60 2.87 -24.07
N GLY A 114 51.45 3.67 -23.01
CA GLY A 114 50.31 3.64 -22.10
C GLY A 114 49.81 5.04 -21.74
N PRO A 115 48.93 5.65 -22.55
CA PRO A 115 48.24 6.87 -22.14
C PRO A 115 47.41 6.63 -20.86
N SER A 116 47.41 7.61 -19.95
CA SER A 116 46.48 7.62 -18.83
C SER A 116 45.15 8.23 -19.27
N GLN A 117 44.04 7.59 -18.92
CA GLN A 117 42.70 8.12 -19.13
C GLN A 117 41.88 8.00 -17.86
N ILE A 118 41.39 9.13 -17.35
CA ILE A 118 40.58 9.18 -16.13
C ILE A 118 39.23 9.81 -16.45
N ASP A 119 38.14 9.08 -16.19
CA ASP A 119 36.77 9.59 -16.24
C ASP A 119 36.38 10.10 -14.85
N PHE A 120 36.37 11.42 -14.68
CA PHE A 120 36.05 12.07 -13.40
C PHE A 120 34.62 12.63 -13.43
N PRO A 121 33.76 12.32 -12.45
CA PRO A 121 32.35 12.70 -12.48
C PRO A 121 32.17 14.20 -12.23
N ILE A 122 31.22 14.79 -12.95
CA ILE A 122 30.78 16.17 -12.76
C ILE A 122 29.71 16.15 -11.66
N SER A 123 30.15 15.94 -10.43
CA SER A 123 29.27 15.76 -9.27
C SER A 123 29.52 16.76 -8.14
N TRP A 124 30.50 17.65 -8.30
CA TRP A 124 30.78 18.74 -7.37
C TRP A 124 30.62 20.10 -8.05
N LYS A 125 30.42 21.13 -7.24
CA LYS A 125 30.53 22.51 -7.74
C LYS A 125 32.01 22.79 -7.92
N GLY A 126 32.46 22.89 -9.17
CA GLY A 126 33.86 23.17 -9.50
C GLY A 126 34.34 24.53 -8.95
N PRO A 127 35.63 24.85 -9.11
CA PRO A 127 36.61 24.22 -10.00
C PRO A 127 37.12 22.84 -9.54
N TYR A 128 37.53 22.03 -10.51
CA TYR A 128 38.22 20.74 -10.34
C TYR A 128 39.72 20.92 -10.61
N TYR A 129 40.55 20.14 -9.93
CA TYR A 129 42.01 20.29 -9.99
C TYR A 129 42.69 19.00 -10.46
N ILE A 130 43.75 19.11 -11.24
CA ILE A 130 44.49 17.97 -11.77
C ILE A 130 45.97 18.20 -11.46
N LYS A 131 46.64 17.20 -10.92
CA LYS A 131 48.07 17.21 -10.61
C LYS A 131 48.76 16.24 -11.56
N VAL A 132 49.80 16.70 -12.26
CA VAL A 132 50.70 15.85 -13.05
C VAL A 132 52.08 15.91 -12.41
N GLU A 133 52.64 14.75 -12.07
CA GLU A 133 53.88 14.65 -11.30
C GLU A 133 54.90 13.74 -12.00
N TYR A 134 56.16 14.12 -11.91
CA TYR A 134 57.29 13.36 -12.42
C TYR A 134 58.30 13.07 -11.31
N PHE A 135 58.53 11.79 -11.02
CA PHE A 135 59.47 11.37 -9.97
C PHE A 135 60.86 10.98 -10.52
N GLY A 136 61.03 10.93 -11.85
CA GLY A 136 62.31 10.58 -12.47
C GLY A 136 62.62 9.09 -12.51
N GLN A 137 63.52 8.70 -13.43
CA GLN A 137 64.18 7.40 -13.38
C GLN A 137 65.61 7.59 -12.87
N GLU A 138 66.03 6.78 -11.88
CA GLU A 138 67.45 6.59 -11.58
C GLU A 138 68.08 5.88 -12.79
N THR A 139 68.86 6.62 -13.58
CA THR A 139 69.67 6.00 -14.63
C THR A 139 70.87 5.30 -13.96
N ALA A 140 70.77 3.99 -13.78
CA ALA A 140 71.96 3.15 -13.63
C ALA A 140 72.70 3.20 -14.97
N GLU A 141 73.90 3.80 -15.00
CA GLU A 141 74.76 3.77 -16.17
C GLU A 141 75.01 2.31 -16.59
N GLU A 142 74.69 1.99 -17.85
CA GLU A 142 75.10 0.75 -18.50
C GLU A 142 76.63 0.64 -18.51
N GLY A 143 77.18 -0.12 -17.57
CA GLY A 143 78.62 -0.35 -17.55
C GLY A 143 79.11 -1.19 -16.38
N THR A 144 79.12 -2.51 -16.59
CA THR A 144 79.78 -3.55 -15.77
C THR A 144 79.00 -4.07 -14.56
N GLY A 145 78.67 -5.37 -14.65
CA GLY A 145 78.09 -6.11 -13.56
C GLY A 145 79.07 -6.40 -12.42
N VAL A 146 78.52 -7.07 -11.43
CA VAL A 146 79.16 -7.62 -10.23
C VAL A 146 79.36 -6.60 -9.10
N ILE A 147 78.45 -6.67 -8.12
CA ILE A 147 78.77 -6.25 -6.75
C ILE A 147 79.79 -7.26 -6.22
N VAL A 148 81.08 -6.94 -6.32
CA VAL A 148 82.12 -7.54 -5.48
C VAL A 148 82.18 -6.69 -4.22
N VAL A 149 81.89 -7.31 -3.08
CA VAL A 149 82.14 -6.70 -1.78
C VAL A 149 83.65 -6.72 -1.54
N GLN A 150 84.31 -5.56 -1.58
CA GLN A 150 85.58 -5.35 -0.91
C GLN A 150 85.57 -4.01 -0.18
N GLU A 151 85.78 -4.10 1.12
CA GLU A 151 86.18 -3.00 2.00
C GLU A 151 87.51 -2.41 1.49
N GLU A 152 87.58 -1.10 1.33
CA GLU A 152 88.71 -0.32 1.85
C GLU A 152 88.46 1.20 1.81
N ALA A 153 89.18 1.88 2.68
CA ALA A 153 88.95 3.22 3.19
C ALA A 153 89.17 4.36 2.19
N GLY A 154 88.30 5.38 2.33
CA GLY A 154 88.69 6.78 2.23
C GLY A 154 88.95 7.34 0.84
N LYS A 155 87.91 7.92 0.22
CA LYS A 155 87.95 9.15 -0.60
C LYS A 155 86.53 9.58 -0.95
N ASN A 156 86.31 10.89 -0.95
CA ASN A 156 85.04 11.57 -1.24
C ASN A 156 84.36 10.98 -2.48
N ALA A 157 83.19 10.37 -2.31
CA ALA A 157 82.24 10.21 -3.39
C ALA A 157 81.54 11.57 -3.56
N GLU A 158 81.80 12.26 -4.67
CA GLU A 158 80.91 13.34 -5.10
C GLU A 158 79.54 12.72 -5.35
N ALA A 159 78.52 13.27 -4.69
CA ALA A 159 77.13 12.93 -4.98
C ALA A 159 76.86 13.32 -6.43
N VAL A 160 76.71 12.31 -7.29
CA VAL A 160 76.18 12.53 -8.64
C VAL A 160 74.71 12.88 -8.43
N GLU A 161 74.35 14.14 -8.64
CA GLU A 161 72.93 14.54 -8.65
C GLU A 161 72.23 13.76 -9.76
N PRO A 162 71.05 13.16 -9.50
CA PRO A 162 70.29 12.46 -10.52
C PRO A 162 69.98 13.43 -11.68
N VAL A 163 70.46 13.11 -12.88
CA VAL A 163 70.12 13.86 -14.09
C VAL A 163 68.71 13.47 -14.51
N MET A 164 67.71 14.15 -13.95
CA MET A 164 66.33 14.02 -14.40
C MET A 164 66.26 14.56 -15.84
N THR A 165 65.96 13.70 -16.81
CA THR A 165 65.68 14.15 -18.17
C THR A 165 64.31 14.83 -18.22
N ASP A 166 64.19 15.91 -18.99
CA ASP A 166 62.93 16.60 -19.25
C ASP A 166 61.86 15.59 -19.72
N ALA A 167 60.65 15.70 -19.14
CA ALA A 167 59.52 14.84 -19.43
C ALA A 167 58.43 15.63 -20.17
N PRO A 168 58.47 15.72 -21.52
CA PRO A 168 57.41 16.32 -22.30
C PRO A 168 56.14 15.47 -22.25
N TYR A 169 54.98 16.13 -22.22
CA TYR A 169 53.68 15.46 -22.23
C TYR A 169 52.61 16.33 -22.86
N THR A 170 51.51 15.67 -23.25
CA THR A 170 50.28 16.32 -23.71
C THR A 170 49.15 15.96 -22.76
N ILE A 171 48.38 16.95 -22.34
CA ILE A 171 47.17 16.77 -21.53
C ILE A 171 45.97 17.42 -22.22
N SER A 172 44.83 16.74 -22.20
CA SER A 172 43.54 17.31 -22.64
C SER A 172 42.40 16.76 -21.79
N TYR A 173 41.23 17.40 -21.87
CA TYR A 173 40.00 16.78 -21.38
C TYR A 173 38.87 16.92 -22.39
N ASP A 174 37.97 15.94 -22.40
CA ASP A 174 36.74 15.92 -23.18
C ASP A 174 35.54 15.67 -22.26
N GLY A 175 34.36 16.17 -22.61
CA GLY A 175 33.11 15.81 -21.92
C GLY A 175 32.59 14.45 -22.37
N VAL A 176 32.18 13.59 -21.43
CA VAL A 176 31.62 12.26 -21.72
C VAL A 176 30.37 11.95 -20.89
N THR A 177 29.45 11.19 -21.49
CA THR A 177 28.20 10.74 -20.86
C THR A 177 28.30 9.24 -20.62
N LEU A 178 28.37 8.84 -19.36
CA LEU A 178 28.50 7.46 -18.93
C LEU A 178 27.23 7.04 -18.17
N PRO A 179 26.79 5.77 -18.31
CA PRO A 179 25.72 5.24 -17.48
C PRO A 179 26.17 5.17 -16.00
N PRO A 180 25.23 5.00 -15.06
CA PRO A 180 25.58 4.66 -13.69
C PRO A 180 26.47 3.42 -13.66
N SER A 181 27.47 3.44 -12.80
CA SER A 181 28.36 2.31 -12.60
C SER A 181 27.65 1.19 -11.84
N ASN A 182 28.11 -0.04 -11.99
CA ASN A 182 27.70 -1.12 -11.09
C ASN A 182 28.58 -1.06 -9.83
N GLN A 183 28.00 -1.34 -8.67
CA GLN A 183 28.69 -1.27 -7.37
C GLN A 183 30.02 -2.07 -7.42
N SER A 184 31.15 -1.38 -7.20
CA SER A 184 32.44 -2.03 -7.01
C SER A 184 32.90 -1.89 -5.56
N TYR A 185 32.70 -2.92 -4.76
CA TYR A 185 33.71 -3.35 -3.79
C TYR A 185 33.79 -4.87 -3.89
N ALA A 186 35.02 -5.36 -4.04
CA ALA A 186 35.52 -6.73 -4.03
C ALA A 186 34.41 -7.82 -4.03
N GLU A 187 34.27 -8.63 -5.06
CA GLU A 187 35.35 -9.44 -5.58
C GLU A 187 35.02 -9.84 -7.02
N GLU A 188 36.03 -9.75 -7.87
CA GLU A 188 36.08 -10.43 -9.14
C GLU A 188 35.63 -11.90 -8.97
N CYS A 189 34.73 -12.33 -9.84
CA CYS A 189 34.38 -13.71 -10.15
C CYS A 189 35.42 -14.78 -9.71
N PRO A 190 35.11 -15.95 -9.12
CA PRO A 190 36.01 -17.12 -9.28
C PRO A 190 36.27 -17.49 -10.76
N ALA A 191 35.55 -16.87 -11.72
CA ALA A 191 35.91 -16.78 -13.14
C ALA A 191 37.06 -15.85 -13.40
N GLU A 192 36.90 -14.65 -12.87
CA GLU A 192 37.83 -13.56 -13.00
C GLU A 192 39.14 -14.01 -12.33
N LEU A 193 39.16 -14.72 -11.19
CA LEU A 193 40.41 -15.31 -10.67
C LEU A 193 41.02 -16.49 -11.47
N SER A 194 40.28 -17.16 -12.35
CA SER A 194 40.89 -18.13 -13.28
C SER A 194 41.52 -17.44 -14.51
N THR A 195 41.19 -16.16 -14.72
CA THR A 195 41.43 -15.45 -15.97
C THR A 195 42.06 -14.05 -15.83
N ASP A 196 42.05 -13.40 -14.66
CA ASP A 196 42.50 -12.02 -14.38
C ASP A 196 43.94 -11.96 -13.89
N GLN A 197 44.46 -13.06 -13.35
CA GLN A 197 45.92 -13.26 -13.31
C GLN A 197 46.46 -13.74 -14.66
N ARG A 198 45.63 -13.78 -15.72
CA ARG A 198 46.00 -14.22 -17.05
C ARG A 198 45.60 -13.16 -18.07
N LYS A 199 46.32 -13.09 -19.18
CA LYS A 199 46.36 -11.89 -20.06
C LYS A 199 45.02 -11.47 -20.69
N ASN A 200 43.96 -12.27 -20.62
CA ASN A 200 42.77 -12.13 -21.47
C ASN A 200 41.40 -12.22 -20.76
N GLY A 201 41.35 -12.50 -19.45
CA GLY A 201 40.11 -12.78 -18.72
C GLY A 201 39.10 -11.66 -18.67
N LYS A 202 39.51 -10.54 -18.05
CA LYS A 202 38.70 -9.32 -17.92
C LYS A 202 38.01 -8.88 -19.21
N SER A 203 38.76 -8.86 -20.32
CA SER A 203 38.24 -8.43 -21.61
C SER A 203 37.13 -9.36 -22.13
N ILE A 204 37.33 -10.68 -22.02
CA ILE A 204 36.36 -11.66 -22.50
C ILE A 204 35.02 -11.50 -21.75
N LEU A 205 35.10 -11.22 -20.46
CA LEU A 205 33.92 -11.07 -19.61
C LEU A 205 33.17 -9.76 -19.87
N GLN A 206 33.89 -8.68 -20.16
CA GLN A 206 33.29 -7.42 -20.60
C GLN A 206 32.53 -7.63 -21.92
N ASP A 207 33.17 -8.26 -22.90
CA ASP A 207 32.56 -8.51 -24.21
C ASP A 207 31.30 -9.39 -24.10
N LEU A 208 31.35 -10.45 -23.29
CA LEU A 208 30.20 -11.33 -23.07
C LEU A 208 29.01 -10.63 -22.39
N ARG A 209 29.27 -9.71 -21.45
CA ARG A 209 28.23 -8.88 -20.83
C ARG A 209 27.60 -7.94 -21.86
N THR A 210 28.42 -7.30 -22.67
CA THR A 210 27.96 -6.44 -23.77
C THR A 210 27.09 -7.22 -24.75
N ILE A 211 27.46 -8.45 -25.13
CA ILE A 211 26.65 -9.28 -26.04
C ILE A 211 25.28 -9.61 -25.43
N ARG A 212 25.23 -10.01 -24.16
CA ARG A 212 23.97 -10.28 -23.46
C ARG A 212 23.06 -9.05 -23.44
N GLU A 213 23.61 -7.90 -23.10
CA GLU A 213 22.86 -6.67 -22.87
C GLU A 213 22.44 -5.95 -24.14
N THR A 214 23.23 -6.08 -25.21
CA THR A 214 23.01 -5.33 -26.44
C THR A 214 22.51 -6.17 -27.61
N VAL A 215 22.71 -7.49 -27.58
CA VAL A 215 22.33 -8.40 -28.68
C VAL A 215 21.21 -9.34 -28.23
N LEU A 216 21.42 -10.13 -27.18
CA LEU A 216 20.46 -11.15 -26.75
C LEU A 216 19.20 -10.55 -26.08
N SER A 217 19.34 -9.41 -25.41
CA SER A 217 18.21 -8.70 -24.79
C SER A 217 17.14 -8.23 -25.78
N ARG A 218 17.46 -8.18 -27.08
CA ARG A 218 16.59 -7.60 -28.11
C ARG A 218 15.58 -8.57 -28.68
N THR A 219 15.66 -9.87 -28.41
CA THR A 219 14.68 -10.85 -28.89
C THR A 219 14.18 -11.74 -27.76
N ASP A 220 12.94 -12.19 -27.85
CA ASP A 220 12.34 -13.11 -26.88
C ASP A 220 13.20 -14.37 -26.71
N ASN A 221 13.73 -14.95 -27.79
CA ASN A 221 14.61 -16.13 -27.69
C ASN A 221 15.97 -15.80 -27.05
N GLY A 222 16.51 -14.59 -27.24
CA GLY A 222 17.76 -14.17 -26.61
C GLY A 222 17.59 -13.88 -25.11
N GLN A 223 16.42 -13.38 -24.72
CA GLN A 223 16.00 -13.25 -23.33
C GLN A 223 15.75 -14.63 -22.69
N ASP A 224 15.11 -15.55 -23.40
CA ASP A 224 14.91 -16.94 -22.96
C ASP A 224 16.23 -17.69 -22.77
N LEU A 225 17.21 -17.48 -23.67
CA LEU A 225 18.56 -18.02 -23.52
C LEU A 225 19.27 -17.42 -22.30
N SER A 226 19.10 -16.11 -22.06
CA SER A 226 19.62 -15.42 -20.87
C SER A 226 18.90 -15.85 -19.58
N SER A 227 17.62 -16.23 -19.65
CA SER A 227 16.86 -16.78 -18.53
C SER A 227 17.25 -18.23 -18.24
N LEU A 228 17.43 -19.03 -19.29
CA LEU A 228 17.89 -20.41 -19.18
C LEU A 228 19.23 -20.41 -18.44
N TYR A 229 20.16 -19.54 -18.83
CA TYR A 229 21.42 -19.29 -18.13
C TYR A 229 21.30 -19.17 -16.60
N TYR A 230 20.41 -18.31 -16.10
CA TYR A 230 20.32 -18.13 -14.66
C TYR A 230 19.80 -19.39 -13.96
N LYS A 231 18.96 -20.20 -14.62
CA LYS A 231 18.32 -21.40 -14.05
C LYS A 231 19.25 -22.59 -13.85
N ALA A 232 20.37 -22.62 -14.56
CA ALA A 232 21.34 -23.71 -14.50
C ALA A 232 22.76 -23.29 -14.10
N ALA A 233 23.02 -21.98 -13.95
CA ALA A 233 24.24 -21.46 -13.31
C ALA A 233 24.58 -22.15 -11.98
N PRO A 234 23.62 -22.47 -11.09
CA PRO A 234 23.93 -23.13 -9.81
C PRO A 234 24.50 -24.55 -9.97
N TYR A 235 23.96 -25.36 -10.88
CA TYR A 235 24.37 -26.75 -11.05
C TYR A 235 25.74 -26.88 -11.67
N ILE A 236 26.01 -26.00 -12.63
CA ILE A 236 27.23 -26.07 -13.37
C ILE A 236 28.36 -25.52 -12.49
N THR A 237 28.10 -24.43 -11.77
CA THR A 237 29.06 -23.90 -10.81
C THR A 237 29.35 -24.92 -9.69
N THR A 238 28.34 -25.67 -9.22
CA THR A 238 28.55 -26.79 -8.28
C THR A 238 29.53 -27.84 -8.83
N LYS A 239 29.46 -28.17 -10.13
CA LYS A 239 30.36 -29.14 -10.78
C LYS A 239 31.79 -28.60 -10.95
N MET A 240 31.96 -27.30 -11.20
CA MET A 240 33.27 -26.65 -11.31
C MET A 240 33.98 -26.43 -9.96
N ILE A 241 33.26 -26.49 -8.84
CA ILE A 241 33.83 -26.25 -7.51
C ILE A 241 33.97 -27.56 -6.73
N PHE A 242 32.92 -28.39 -6.73
CA PHE A 242 32.81 -29.56 -5.85
C PHE A 242 32.88 -30.91 -6.58
N GLY A 243 33.06 -30.92 -7.91
CA GLY A 243 33.21 -32.15 -8.71
C GLY A 243 34.57 -32.84 -8.53
N LYS A 244 34.62 -34.16 -8.74
CA LYS A 244 35.86 -34.97 -8.64
C LYS A 244 37.00 -34.50 -9.56
N GLU A 245 36.68 -33.77 -10.63
CA GLU A 245 37.63 -33.23 -11.63
C GLU A 245 37.63 -31.68 -11.70
N ALA A 246 37.07 -31.01 -10.68
CA ALA A 246 36.79 -29.56 -10.66
C ALA A 246 37.96 -28.67 -11.13
N LYS A 247 39.21 -28.98 -10.77
CA LYS A 247 40.39 -28.20 -11.17
C LYS A 247 40.68 -28.29 -12.68
N GLN A 248 40.56 -29.48 -13.28
CA GLN A 248 40.77 -29.67 -14.71
C GLN A 248 39.63 -29.06 -15.52
N THR A 249 38.39 -29.18 -15.02
CA THR A 249 37.22 -28.57 -15.65
C THR A 249 37.35 -27.04 -15.72
N ARG A 250 37.85 -26.38 -14.67
CA ARG A 250 38.10 -24.92 -14.69
C ARG A 250 39.16 -24.50 -15.72
N GLU A 251 40.24 -25.26 -15.85
CA GLU A 251 41.30 -24.96 -16.82
C GLU A 251 40.83 -25.13 -18.27
N ASN A 252 40.08 -26.20 -18.56
CA ASN A 252 39.54 -26.42 -19.92
C ASN A 252 38.58 -25.31 -20.33
N VAL A 253 37.64 -24.94 -19.44
CA VAL A 253 36.70 -23.83 -19.68
C VAL A 253 37.44 -22.52 -19.97
N TYR A 254 38.54 -22.25 -19.27
CA TYR A 254 39.33 -21.05 -19.51
C TYR A 254 39.97 -21.04 -20.91
N GLN A 255 40.60 -22.13 -21.33
CA GLN A 255 41.26 -22.22 -22.63
C GLN A 255 40.25 -22.07 -23.79
N ASP A 256 39.08 -22.68 -23.66
CA ASP A 256 38.00 -22.56 -24.65
C ASP A 256 37.48 -21.12 -24.76
N LEU A 257 37.37 -20.40 -23.65
CA LEU A 257 36.97 -18.99 -23.65
C LEU A 257 38.03 -18.08 -24.26
N VAL A 258 39.32 -18.35 -24.03
CA VAL A 258 40.42 -17.60 -24.67
C VAL A 258 40.42 -17.80 -26.17
N GLN A 259 40.18 -19.03 -26.64
CA GLN A 259 40.05 -19.33 -28.06
C GLN A 259 38.94 -18.50 -28.72
N LEU A 260 37.81 -18.32 -28.02
CA LEU A 260 36.64 -17.58 -28.54
C LEU A 260 36.70 -16.06 -28.34
N LYS A 261 37.77 -15.50 -27.76
CA LYS A 261 37.89 -14.08 -27.45
C LYS A 261 37.60 -13.16 -28.64
N SER A 262 38.25 -13.42 -29.78
CA SER A 262 38.09 -12.58 -30.99
C SER A 262 36.67 -12.59 -31.54
N LEU A 263 35.95 -13.69 -31.35
CA LEU A 263 34.53 -13.80 -31.68
C LEU A 263 33.70 -12.91 -30.75
N PHE A 264 33.97 -12.92 -29.44
CA PHE A 264 33.22 -12.09 -28.50
C PHE A 264 33.43 -10.61 -28.73
N VAL A 265 34.68 -10.17 -28.97
CA VAL A 265 34.98 -8.77 -29.31
C VAL A 265 34.16 -8.33 -30.54
N ASP A 266 34.16 -9.12 -31.61
CA ASP A 266 33.47 -8.73 -32.86
C ASP A 266 31.94 -8.63 -32.66
N ILE A 267 31.34 -9.51 -31.85
CA ILE A 267 29.90 -9.42 -31.53
C ILE A 267 29.61 -8.25 -30.57
N ALA A 268 30.48 -8.01 -29.58
CA ALA A 268 30.32 -6.91 -28.64
C ALA A 268 30.40 -5.54 -29.35
N GLU A 269 31.29 -5.41 -30.34
CA GLU A 269 31.45 -4.19 -31.14
C GLU A 269 30.40 -4.04 -32.24
N SER A 270 30.11 -5.12 -32.97
CA SER A 270 29.27 -5.09 -34.18
C SER A 270 27.82 -5.54 -33.96
N GLY A 271 27.49 -6.00 -32.76
CA GLY A 271 26.17 -6.49 -32.38
C GLY A 271 25.69 -7.66 -33.27
N SER A 272 24.44 -7.59 -33.73
CA SER A 272 23.85 -8.60 -34.61
C SER A 272 24.44 -8.67 -36.02
N GLU A 273 25.31 -7.72 -36.38
CA GLU A 273 25.95 -7.59 -37.70
C GLU A 273 27.40 -8.12 -37.71
N SER A 274 27.81 -8.86 -36.67
CA SER A 274 29.14 -9.49 -36.55
C SER A 274 29.58 -10.18 -37.84
N GLY A 275 30.77 -9.78 -38.32
CA GLY A 275 31.41 -10.28 -39.53
C GLY A 275 32.35 -11.46 -39.27
N TYR A 276 32.59 -11.78 -38.00
CA TYR A 276 33.44 -12.88 -37.58
C TYR A 276 32.96 -14.22 -38.14
N THR A 277 33.88 -15.00 -38.70
CA THR A 277 33.60 -16.32 -39.29
C THR A 277 34.17 -17.41 -38.40
N ILE A 278 33.34 -18.36 -37.96
CA ILE A 278 33.74 -19.43 -37.03
C ILE A 278 34.87 -20.29 -37.62
N THR A 279 35.98 -20.41 -36.89
CA THR A 279 37.12 -21.26 -37.29
C THR A 279 36.94 -22.72 -36.83
N ASP A 280 37.87 -23.60 -37.24
CA ASP A 280 37.92 -24.99 -36.75
C ASP A 280 38.10 -25.07 -35.23
N GLN A 281 38.99 -24.25 -34.69
CA GLN A 281 39.30 -24.22 -33.26
C GLN A 281 38.15 -23.61 -32.44
N ASP A 282 37.47 -22.61 -33.00
CA ASP A 282 36.28 -22.03 -32.37
C ASP A 282 35.14 -23.06 -32.28
N GLN A 283 34.95 -23.87 -33.32
CA GLN A 283 33.98 -24.95 -33.32
C GLN A 283 34.30 -26.01 -32.24
N GLU A 284 35.58 -26.34 -32.01
CA GLU A 284 36.01 -27.24 -30.95
C GLU A 284 35.76 -26.65 -29.55
N ALA A 285 36.15 -25.40 -29.31
CA ALA A 285 35.92 -24.71 -28.04
C ALA A 285 34.42 -24.54 -27.70
N ILE A 286 33.61 -24.20 -28.70
CA ILE A 286 32.14 -24.16 -28.60
C ILE A 286 31.59 -25.53 -28.20
N ASN A 287 32.20 -26.60 -28.72
CA ASN A 287 31.79 -27.97 -28.44
C ASN A 287 32.08 -28.38 -26.99
N ASP A 288 33.31 -28.14 -26.55
CA ASP A 288 33.76 -28.54 -25.23
C ASP A 288 32.99 -27.82 -24.13
N LEU A 289 32.76 -26.52 -24.32
CA LEU A 289 31.92 -25.75 -23.43
C LEU A 289 30.54 -26.40 -23.32
N TYR A 290 29.73 -26.52 -24.38
CA TYR A 290 28.34 -27.02 -24.27
C TYR A 290 28.22 -28.33 -23.51
N ASN A 291 29.13 -29.27 -23.79
CA ASN A 291 29.11 -30.58 -23.15
C ASN A 291 29.28 -30.46 -21.64
N ILE A 292 30.17 -29.58 -21.20
CA ILE A 292 30.39 -29.29 -19.79
C ILE A 292 29.10 -28.79 -19.13
N SER A 293 28.36 -27.86 -19.75
CA SER A 293 27.14 -27.33 -19.14
C SER A 293 25.93 -28.22 -19.24
N ARG A 294 25.72 -28.86 -20.39
CA ARG A 294 24.65 -29.86 -20.54
C ARG A 294 24.82 -31.00 -19.52
N ASN A 295 26.05 -31.45 -19.27
CA ASN A 295 26.31 -32.55 -18.34
C ASN A 295 26.28 -32.15 -16.86
N ALA A 296 26.18 -30.86 -16.53
CA ALA A 296 26.08 -30.43 -15.14
C ALA A 296 24.64 -30.25 -14.67
N VAL A 297 23.67 -30.13 -15.57
CA VAL A 297 22.28 -29.75 -15.24
C VAL A 297 21.33 -30.96 -15.22
N PRO A 298 20.20 -30.89 -14.50
CA PRO A 298 19.15 -31.92 -14.51
C PRO A 298 18.47 -32.04 -15.87
N ASP A 299 17.82 -33.19 -16.14
CA ASP A 299 17.32 -33.56 -17.48
C ASP A 299 16.31 -32.56 -18.06
N SER A 300 15.47 -31.95 -17.20
CA SER A 300 14.51 -30.91 -17.60
C SER A 300 15.17 -29.63 -18.15
N LEU A 301 16.39 -29.33 -17.71
CA LEU A 301 17.19 -28.22 -18.24
C LEU A 301 18.04 -28.69 -19.43
N LYS A 302 18.50 -29.94 -19.46
CA LYS A 302 19.20 -30.52 -20.62
C LYS A 302 18.36 -30.45 -21.89
N GLU A 303 17.06 -30.75 -21.82
CA GLU A 303 16.16 -30.68 -22.98
C GLU A 303 16.03 -29.26 -23.55
N LYS A 304 15.93 -28.25 -22.68
CA LYS A 304 15.85 -26.83 -23.07
C LYS A 304 17.17 -26.33 -23.65
N ILE A 305 18.27 -26.83 -23.10
CA ILE A 305 19.60 -26.66 -23.68
C ILE A 305 19.59 -27.27 -25.09
N ASP A 306 19.26 -28.54 -25.28
CA ASP A 306 19.32 -29.19 -26.60
C ASP A 306 18.45 -28.50 -27.67
N GLN A 307 17.27 -28.00 -27.30
CA GLN A 307 16.36 -27.29 -28.20
C GLN A 307 16.97 -26.01 -28.79
N ILE A 308 17.59 -25.17 -27.96
CA ILE A 308 18.24 -23.94 -28.45
C ILE A 308 19.45 -24.30 -29.30
N ALA A 309 20.11 -25.42 -28.98
CA ALA A 309 21.30 -25.84 -29.71
C ALA A 309 20.97 -26.29 -31.13
N ASP A 310 19.88 -27.03 -31.28
CA ASP A 310 19.38 -27.47 -32.56
C ASP A 310 18.87 -26.29 -33.40
N LYS A 311 18.20 -25.31 -32.78
CA LYS A 311 17.71 -24.09 -33.46
C LYS A 311 18.85 -23.25 -34.05
N ALA A 312 19.96 -23.12 -33.33
CA ALA A 312 21.16 -22.42 -33.80
C ALA A 312 22.00 -23.22 -34.82
N GLY A 313 21.73 -24.52 -35.02
CA GLY A 313 22.41 -25.35 -36.02
C GLY A 313 23.90 -25.62 -35.73
N LEU A 314 24.23 -25.77 -34.45
CA LEU A 314 25.59 -25.64 -33.92
C LEU A 314 26.55 -26.79 -34.18
N SER A 315 25.99 -27.90 -34.64
CA SER A 315 26.75 -29.11 -34.99
C SER A 315 27.66 -28.93 -36.20
N ASN A 316 27.50 -27.82 -36.94
CA ASN A 316 28.33 -27.47 -38.09
C ASN A 316 28.26 -25.96 -38.37
N VAL A 317 28.80 -25.14 -37.45
CA VAL A 317 28.88 -23.67 -37.60
C VAL A 317 30.22 -23.18 -38.15
N LYS A 318 31.21 -24.06 -38.27
CA LYS A 318 32.47 -23.80 -38.97
C LYS A 318 32.23 -23.13 -40.33
N GLY A 319 32.94 -22.03 -40.57
CA GLY A 319 32.92 -21.28 -41.82
C GLY A 319 31.66 -20.43 -42.03
N LEU A 320 30.76 -20.38 -41.05
CA LEU A 320 29.60 -19.49 -41.07
C LEU A 320 29.93 -18.17 -40.36
N PRO A 321 29.42 -17.03 -40.86
CA PRO A 321 29.48 -15.78 -40.12
C PRO A 321 28.55 -15.84 -38.90
N VAL A 322 29.00 -15.28 -37.79
CA VAL A 322 28.28 -15.29 -36.51
C VAL A 322 26.91 -14.63 -36.63
N SER A 323 26.79 -13.54 -37.38
CA SER A 323 25.51 -12.89 -37.69
C SER A 323 24.48 -13.85 -38.31
N ALA A 324 24.90 -14.77 -39.19
CA ALA A 324 23.99 -15.76 -39.76
C ALA A 324 23.52 -16.80 -38.73
N ILE A 325 24.35 -17.11 -37.74
CA ILE A 325 24.02 -18.04 -36.64
C ILE A 325 23.02 -17.37 -35.69
N LEU A 326 23.30 -16.13 -35.27
CA LEU A 326 22.44 -15.35 -34.37
C LEU A 326 21.05 -15.12 -34.98
N LEU A 327 20.98 -14.80 -36.27
CA LEU A 327 19.72 -14.60 -36.99
C LEU A 327 18.95 -15.92 -37.17
N LYS A 328 19.63 -17.02 -37.51
CA LYS A 328 19.01 -18.34 -37.65
C LYS A 328 18.43 -18.86 -36.34
N ALA A 329 19.11 -18.56 -35.23
CA ALA A 329 18.66 -18.90 -33.88
C ALA A 329 17.60 -17.94 -33.32
N GLU A 330 17.27 -16.87 -34.05
CA GLU A 330 16.38 -15.77 -33.62
C GLU A 330 16.87 -15.07 -32.33
N LEU A 331 18.19 -15.05 -32.10
CA LEU A 331 18.84 -14.45 -30.93
C LEU A 331 19.20 -12.97 -31.13
N ALA A 332 18.81 -12.40 -32.27
CA ALA A 332 19.03 -11.00 -32.63
C ALA A 332 17.96 -10.48 -33.60
N GLU A 333 17.55 -9.21 -33.46
CA GLU A 333 16.56 -8.55 -34.34
C GLU A 333 17.15 -8.14 -35.69
N THR A 334 16.29 -8.01 -36.72
CA THR A 334 16.72 -7.68 -38.08
C THR A 334 16.78 -6.19 -38.44
N LYS A 335 16.25 -5.20 -37.69
CA LYS A 335 16.24 -3.77 -38.16
C LYS A 335 16.04 -2.68 -37.08
N PRO A 336 16.79 -1.55 -37.15
CA PRO A 336 16.32 -0.23 -36.69
C PRO A 336 15.55 0.55 -37.79
N LYS A 337 14.62 1.44 -37.41
CA LYS A 337 13.89 2.37 -38.31
C LYS A 337 14.83 3.45 -38.88
N LEU A 338 14.89 3.59 -40.21
CA LEU A 338 15.59 4.70 -40.87
C LEU A 338 14.76 5.98 -40.87
N GLN A 339 15.41 7.12 -40.67
CA GLN A 339 14.79 8.44 -40.81
C GLN A 339 15.02 9.00 -42.23
N ASP A 340 13.95 9.38 -42.91
CA ASP A 340 13.88 9.71 -44.34
C ASP A 340 13.62 11.21 -44.62
N ARG A 341 13.80 12.11 -43.65
CA ARG A 341 13.43 13.53 -43.75
C ARG A 341 14.55 14.49 -43.38
N TYR A 342 14.67 15.56 -44.17
CA TYR A 342 15.66 16.64 -44.03
C TYR A 342 14.99 18.01 -44.11
N ILE A 343 15.53 19.00 -43.41
CA ILE A 343 15.23 20.42 -43.53
C ILE A 343 16.21 21.02 -44.54
N VAL A 344 15.72 21.80 -45.50
CA VAL A 344 16.49 22.50 -46.52
C VAL A 344 16.21 23.99 -46.38
N LYS A 345 17.23 24.77 -46.06
CA LYS A 345 17.17 26.24 -46.05
C LYS A 345 17.70 26.78 -47.37
N LEU A 346 16.96 27.69 -48.00
CA LEU A 346 17.46 28.44 -49.15
C LEU A 346 18.05 29.79 -48.73
N LYS A 347 19.06 30.23 -49.49
CA LYS A 347 19.66 31.56 -49.36
C LYS A 347 18.62 32.66 -49.62
N ALA A 348 18.83 33.84 -49.01
CA ALA A 348 17.90 34.96 -49.11
C ALA A 348 17.57 35.33 -50.58
N GLY A 349 16.28 35.54 -50.87
CA GLY A 349 15.78 35.88 -52.20
C GLY A 349 15.62 34.69 -53.17
N LYS A 350 16.00 33.47 -52.78
CA LYS A 350 15.79 32.25 -53.58
C LYS A 350 14.42 31.62 -53.26
N LYS A 351 13.78 31.02 -54.26
CA LYS A 351 12.44 30.42 -54.16
C LYS A 351 12.51 28.91 -54.39
N LEU A 352 11.61 28.14 -53.77
CA LEU A 352 11.58 26.67 -53.92
C LEU A 352 11.67 26.18 -55.37
N ASN A 353 10.99 26.87 -56.30
CA ASN A 353 11.00 26.53 -57.71
C ASN A 353 12.42 26.49 -58.33
N SER A 354 13.41 27.19 -57.75
CA SER A 354 14.78 27.20 -58.28
C SER A 354 15.54 25.91 -58.05
N ILE A 355 15.16 25.11 -57.02
CA ILE A 355 15.83 23.84 -56.70
C ILE A 355 14.96 22.62 -57.00
N GLN A 356 13.67 22.82 -57.28
CA GLN A 356 12.65 21.77 -57.31
C GLN A 356 12.91 20.69 -58.38
N SER A 357 13.50 21.06 -59.51
CA SER A 357 13.91 20.10 -60.55
C SER A 357 15.09 19.25 -60.12
N ASP A 358 16.07 19.81 -59.41
CA ASP A 358 17.31 19.12 -59.06
C ASP A 358 17.14 18.23 -57.84
N VAL A 359 16.42 18.70 -56.82
CA VAL A 359 16.09 17.85 -55.65
C VAL A 359 15.23 16.65 -56.05
N LYS A 360 14.34 16.78 -57.04
CA LYS A 360 13.56 15.65 -57.58
C LYS A 360 14.45 14.63 -58.30
N LYS A 361 15.50 15.06 -59.01
CA LYS A 361 16.50 14.16 -59.62
C LYS A 361 17.32 13.43 -58.55
N TYR A 362 17.54 14.03 -57.39
CA TYR A 362 18.29 13.43 -56.30
C TYR A 362 17.50 12.42 -55.46
N GLY A 363 16.24 12.15 -55.80
CA GLY A 363 15.41 11.15 -55.13
C GLY A 363 14.55 11.68 -53.97
N VAL A 364 14.35 13.01 -53.90
CA VAL A 364 13.37 13.62 -52.99
C VAL A 364 11.95 13.31 -53.47
N LYS A 365 11.18 12.62 -52.64
CA LYS A 365 9.76 12.27 -52.85
C LYS A 365 8.85 13.50 -52.79
N SER A 366 9.09 14.37 -51.82
CA SER A 366 8.33 15.61 -51.64
C SER A 366 9.16 16.65 -50.91
N ILE A 367 8.98 17.92 -51.25
CA ILE A 367 9.59 19.04 -50.54
C ILE A 367 8.50 20.09 -50.28
N ASN A 368 8.25 20.38 -49.00
CA ASN A 368 7.14 21.24 -48.57
C ASN A 368 7.66 22.34 -47.64
N PRO A 369 7.07 23.55 -47.61
CA PRO A 369 7.44 24.57 -46.63
C PRO A 369 7.36 24.04 -45.20
N LEU A 370 8.31 24.43 -44.35
CA LEU A 370 8.28 24.13 -42.92
C LEU A 370 7.07 24.86 -42.31
N LYS A 371 6.15 24.11 -41.68
CA LYS A 371 4.89 24.66 -41.14
C LYS A 371 5.16 25.49 -39.87
N GLY A 372 4.74 26.76 -39.85
CA GLY A 372 4.87 27.67 -38.71
C GLY A 372 4.58 29.12 -39.09
N ASP A 373 4.85 30.08 -38.19
CA ASP A 373 4.82 31.51 -38.52
C ASP A 373 5.83 31.80 -39.63
N ALA A 374 5.34 32.26 -40.79
CA ALA A 374 6.13 32.41 -42.01
C ALA A 374 7.29 33.41 -41.85
N SER A 375 7.23 34.29 -40.85
CA SER A 375 8.29 35.26 -40.54
C SER A 375 9.56 34.61 -39.95
N VAL A 376 9.42 33.49 -39.24
CA VAL A 376 10.52 32.81 -38.55
C VAL A 376 11.17 31.72 -39.42
N PHE A 377 10.37 31.06 -40.26
CA PHE A 377 10.81 29.92 -41.08
C PHE A 377 10.85 30.26 -42.58
N GLU A 378 11.07 31.52 -42.92
CA GLU A 378 11.14 31.98 -44.31
C GLU A 378 12.18 31.15 -45.09
N ASN A 379 11.84 30.69 -46.29
CA ASN A 379 12.72 29.91 -47.16
C ASN A 379 13.26 28.59 -46.56
N MET A 380 12.57 28.01 -45.55
CA MET A 380 12.86 26.67 -45.03
C MET A 380 11.83 25.65 -45.50
N PHE A 381 12.31 24.47 -45.91
CA PHE A 381 11.49 23.40 -46.47
C PHE A 381 11.85 22.05 -45.85
N VAL A 382 10.88 21.14 -45.76
CA VAL A 382 11.10 19.75 -45.36
C VAL A 382 11.09 18.87 -46.60
N ALA A 383 12.24 18.30 -46.93
CA ALA A 383 12.44 17.31 -47.98
C ALA A 383 12.31 15.89 -47.41
N GLN A 384 11.43 15.09 -48.01
CA GLN A 384 11.28 13.67 -47.69
C GLN A 384 11.86 12.84 -48.83
N LEU A 385 12.72 11.87 -48.52
CA LEU A 385 13.39 11.01 -49.49
C LEU A 385 12.57 9.74 -49.78
N SER A 386 12.77 9.12 -50.94
CA SER A 386 12.09 7.86 -51.33
C SER A 386 13.04 6.67 -51.24
N THR A 387 12.55 5.49 -50.83
CA THR A 387 13.27 4.21 -50.95
C THR A 387 12.42 3.05 -51.44
N THR A 388 13.06 2.16 -52.20
CA THR A 388 12.72 0.75 -52.39
C THR A 388 13.94 -0.09 -51.93
N GLY A 389 13.97 -0.59 -50.69
CA GLY A 389 15.01 -1.56 -50.23
C GLY A 389 15.66 -1.27 -48.87
N GLN A 390 16.37 -2.27 -48.33
CA GLN A 390 16.90 -2.41 -46.95
C GLN A 390 17.99 -1.39 -46.49
N SER A 391 18.30 -1.38 -45.19
CA SER A 391 18.67 -0.20 -44.38
C SER A 391 20.05 0.43 -44.55
N LYS A 392 21.15 -0.33 -44.71
CA LYS A 392 22.52 0.27 -44.74
C LYS A 392 22.81 1.04 -46.05
N ALA A 393 22.33 0.52 -47.19
CA ALA A 393 22.46 1.19 -48.49
C ALA A 393 21.56 2.44 -48.58
N ALA A 394 20.35 2.36 -48.02
CA ALA A 394 19.42 3.49 -47.94
C ALA A 394 19.97 4.64 -47.09
N ALA A 395 20.57 4.38 -45.93
CA ALA A 395 21.18 5.42 -45.09
C ALA A 395 22.34 6.16 -45.79
N LYS A 396 23.22 5.41 -46.46
CA LYS A 396 24.33 5.98 -47.25
C LYS A 396 23.79 6.80 -48.43
N GLN A 397 22.74 6.32 -49.08
CA GLN A 397 22.06 7.03 -50.15
C GLN A 397 21.37 8.31 -49.67
N PHE A 398 20.71 8.29 -48.50
CA PHE A 398 20.07 9.47 -47.91
C PHE A 398 21.09 10.55 -47.56
N LYS A 399 22.22 10.16 -46.95
CA LYS A 399 23.32 11.08 -46.66
C LYS A 399 23.92 11.68 -47.95
N ALA A 400 24.19 10.85 -48.96
CA ALA A 400 24.71 11.33 -50.25
C ALA A 400 23.71 12.23 -51.01
N THR A 401 22.41 11.96 -50.90
CA THR A 401 21.36 12.83 -51.45
C THR A 401 21.28 14.15 -50.69
N ALA A 402 21.39 14.15 -49.36
CA ALA A 402 21.41 15.37 -48.56
C ALA A 402 22.64 16.24 -48.86
N GLU A 403 23.82 15.64 -49.02
CA GLU A 403 25.06 16.34 -49.45
C GLU A 403 24.87 17.00 -50.83
N LYS A 404 24.32 16.28 -51.81
CA LYS A 404 24.02 16.86 -53.15
C LYS A 404 23.03 18.02 -53.10
N ILE A 405 22.05 17.97 -52.20
CA ILE A 405 21.12 19.09 -52.02
C ILE A 405 21.86 20.27 -51.36
N SER A 406 22.74 20.00 -50.40
CA SER A 406 23.55 21.02 -49.72
C SER A 406 24.54 21.73 -50.65
N ASP A 407 25.03 21.05 -51.69
CA ASP A 407 25.95 21.61 -52.69
C ASP A 407 25.26 22.52 -53.73
N LEU A 408 23.92 22.58 -53.76
CA LEU A 408 23.21 23.46 -54.69
C LEU A 408 23.50 24.94 -54.34
N PRO A 409 23.82 25.80 -55.32
CA PRO A 409 24.23 27.18 -55.06
C PRO A 409 23.14 28.02 -54.38
N GLU A 410 21.87 27.64 -54.52
CA GLU A 410 20.70 28.26 -53.89
C GLU A 410 20.45 27.79 -52.45
N VAL A 411 21.04 26.67 -52.02
CA VAL A 411 20.88 26.08 -50.69
C VAL A 411 21.91 26.67 -49.73
N ASP A 412 21.45 27.00 -48.54
CA ASP A 412 22.25 27.55 -47.45
C ASP A 412 22.75 26.41 -46.55
N PHE A 413 21.83 25.56 -46.09
CA PHE A 413 22.15 24.34 -45.38
C PHE A 413 21.08 23.26 -45.59
N VAL A 414 21.49 22.01 -45.36
CA VAL A 414 20.60 20.86 -45.22
C VAL A 414 20.84 20.23 -43.87
N GLU A 415 19.79 20.09 -43.07
CA GLU A 415 19.83 19.52 -41.73
C GLU A 415 18.93 18.29 -41.66
N GLN A 416 19.36 17.22 -40.99
CA GLN A 416 18.48 16.08 -40.76
C GLN A 416 17.39 16.44 -39.74
N VAL A 417 16.13 16.05 -39.98
CA VAL A 417 15.07 16.29 -38.98
C VAL A 417 15.31 15.39 -37.77
N GLN A 418 15.69 15.98 -36.65
CA GLN A 418 15.91 15.27 -35.39
C GLN A 418 14.60 15.11 -34.61
N GLN A 419 14.53 14.08 -33.75
CA GLN A 419 13.48 13.93 -32.75
C GLN A 419 14.02 14.41 -31.39
N TYR A 420 13.28 15.30 -30.74
CA TYR A 420 13.59 15.76 -29.38
C TYR A 420 12.51 15.24 -28.42
N HIS A 421 12.94 14.78 -27.25
CA HIS A 421 12.07 14.40 -26.14
C HIS A 421 12.23 15.40 -25.00
N ALA A 422 11.15 15.72 -24.29
CA ALA A 422 11.28 16.39 -23.00
C ALA A 422 11.89 15.39 -22.00
N LEU A 423 13.09 15.70 -21.52
CA LEU A 423 13.81 14.95 -20.49
C LEU A 423 13.96 15.86 -19.27
N SER A 424 14.08 15.28 -18.08
CA SER A 424 14.65 16.00 -16.93
C SER A 424 15.96 16.68 -17.36
N THR A 425 16.29 17.82 -16.78
CA THR A 425 17.59 18.48 -17.05
C THR A 425 18.76 17.73 -16.45
N ASP A 426 18.51 16.78 -15.55
CA ASP A 426 19.53 16.03 -14.82
C ASP A 426 20.11 14.91 -15.70
N SER A 427 21.43 14.86 -15.81
CA SER A 427 22.16 14.12 -16.85
C SER A 427 21.97 12.60 -16.82
N GLN A 428 21.60 12.02 -15.68
CA GLN A 428 21.37 10.58 -15.51
C GLN A 428 19.95 10.21 -15.07
N TYR A 429 18.99 11.13 -15.11
CA TYR A 429 17.59 10.85 -14.73
C TYR A 429 16.95 9.70 -15.52
N SER A 430 17.35 9.51 -16.79
CA SER A 430 16.81 8.43 -17.63
C SER A 430 17.07 7.02 -17.09
N TYR A 431 18.04 6.86 -16.18
CA TYR A 431 18.36 5.59 -15.55
C TYR A 431 17.53 5.30 -14.30
N GLN A 432 16.80 6.29 -13.76
CA GLN A 432 16.03 6.19 -12.52
C GLN A 432 14.64 5.56 -12.76
N TRP A 433 14.63 4.27 -13.10
CA TRP A 433 13.40 3.52 -13.39
C TRP A 433 12.38 3.57 -12.23
N SER A 434 12.85 3.66 -10.98
CA SER A 434 11.99 3.74 -9.80
C SER A 434 11.14 5.01 -9.73
N LEU A 435 11.55 6.07 -10.45
CA LEU A 435 10.81 7.32 -10.61
C LEU A 435 10.00 7.31 -11.91
N LYS A 436 10.56 6.75 -12.99
CA LYS A 436 9.92 6.71 -14.30
C LYS A 436 10.13 5.35 -14.97
N ASN A 437 9.09 4.52 -14.94
CA ASN A 437 9.03 3.26 -15.67
C ASN A 437 7.94 3.34 -16.76
N ASP A 438 8.36 3.60 -17.99
CA ASP A 438 7.47 3.73 -19.14
C ASP A 438 7.13 2.39 -19.83
N GLY A 439 7.71 1.29 -19.37
CA GLY A 439 7.56 -0.05 -19.93
C GLY A 439 8.56 -0.40 -21.02
N THR A 440 9.56 0.44 -21.29
CA THR A 440 10.65 0.12 -22.24
C THR A 440 11.59 -0.95 -21.69
N ASP A 441 11.85 -0.90 -20.38
CA ASP A 441 12.73 -1.82 -19.66
C ASP A 441 12.10 -2.19 -18.30
N GLY A 442 10.94 -2.86 -18.37
CA GLY A 442 10.13 -3.21 -17.21
C GLY A 442 8.62 -3.22 -17.49
N VAL A 443 7.82 -3.30 -16.42
CA VAL A 443 6.36 -3.13 -16.48
C VAL A 443 6.04 -1.64 -16.33
N LYS A 444 5.30 -1.09 -17.29
CA LYS A 444 4.88 0.31 -17.26
C LYS A 444 4.15 0.63 -15.96
N ASN A 445 4.49 1.76 -15.34
CA ASN A 445 3.99 2.19 -14.03
C ASN A 445 4.40 1.27 -12.87
N ALA A 446 5.43 0.42 -13.00
CA ALA A 446 6.05 -0.30 -11.88
C ALA A 446 6.93 0.60 -10.99
N ASP A 447 6.73 1.91 -11.04
CA ASP A 447 7.44 2.95 -10.29
C ASP A 447 6.57 3.48 -9.13
N ILE A 448 7.09 4.48 -8.41
CA ILE A 448 6.34 5.16 -7.34
C ILE A 448 5.34 6.21 -7.85
N GLN A 449 5.12 6.30 -9.17
CA GLN A 449 4.34 7.33 -9.86
C GLN A 449 4.92 8.75 -9.69
N TYR A 450 6.25 8.88 -9.73
CA TYR A 450 6.94 10.15 -9.43
C TYR A 450 6.60 11.27 -10.41
N GLU A 451 6.43 11.02 -11.71
CA GLU A 451 6.07 12.07 -12.68
C GLU A 451 4.76 12.79 -12.30
N LYS A 452 3.73 12.03 -11.92
CA LYS A 452 2.45 12.60 -11.44
C LYS A 452 2.61 13.28 -10.09
N LEU A 453 3.48 12.76 -9.23
CA LEU A 453 3.81 13.40 -7.96
C LEU A 453 4.46 14.76 -8.19
N ASN A 454 5.43 14.85 -9.09
CA ASN A 454 6.12 16.09 -9.40
C ASN A 454 5.15 17.14 -9.97
N ASP A 455 4.23 16.73 -10.85
CA ASP A 455 3.14 17.59 -11.33
C ASP A 455 2.23 18.09 -10.19
N LEU A 456 1.91 17.22 -9.22
CA LEU A 456 1.12 17.58 -8.03
C LEU A 456 1.86 18.59 -7.13
N LEU A 457 3.18 18.48 -7.02
CA LEU A 457 4.01 19.34 -6.16
C LEU A 457 4.43 20.65 -6.83
N LYS A 458 4.34 20.75 -8.15
CA LYS A 458 4.79 21.90 -8.93
C LYS A 458 4.19 23.21 -8.41
N GLY A 459 5.07 24.14 -8.02
CA GLY A 459 4.68 25.45 -7.49
C GLY A 459 4.16 25.46 -6.05
N LYS A 460 4.17 24.32 -5.35
CA LYS A 460 3.87 24.28 -3.91
C LYS A 460 5.08 24.76 -3.09
N ASN A 461 4.81 25.52 -2.03
CA ASN A 461 5.79 25.90 -1.03
C ASN A 461 5.50 25.16 0.27
N LEU A 462 6.00 23.92 0.38
CA LEU A 462 5.84 23.08 1.58
C LEU A 462 6.97 23.35 2.57
N LYS A 463 6.75 23.00 3.84
CA LYS A 463 7.79 23.13 4.86
C LYS A 463 8.84 22.03 4.69
N ASP A 464 10.09 22.38 4.93
CA ASP A 464 11.15 21.39 4.99
C ASP A 464 10.90 20.40 6.13
N THR A 465 11.12 19.11 5.85
CA THR A 465 11.05 18.03 6.82
C THR A 465 12.43 17.43 7.02
N VAL A 466 12.87 17.31 8.27
CA VAL A 466 14.13 16.65 8.61
C VAL A 466 13.93 15.14 8.60
N ILE A 467 14.70 14.43 7.78
CA ILE A 467 14.76 12.98 7.71
C ILE A 467 16.15 12.56 8.17
N ALA A 468 16.23 11.77 9.24
CA ALA A 468 17.50 11.23 9.69
C ALA A 468 17.85 9.97 8.89
N VAL A 469 19.08 9.94 8.37
CA VAL A 469 19.66 8.75 7.74
C VAL A 469 20.65 8.19 8.76
N VAL A 470 20.25 7.10 9.41
CA VAL A 470 21.01 6.42 10.45
C VAL A 470 21.75 5.25 9.77
N ASP A 471 22.97 5.50 9.31
CA ASP A 471 23.65 4.68 8.28
C ASP A 471 25.20 4.83 8.33
N THR A 472 25.93 4.67 7.22
CA THR A 472 27.39 4.81 7.10
C THR A 472 27.90 6.26 7.04
N GLY A 473 27.00 7.25 7.08
CA GLY A 473 27.33 8.66 6.86
C GLY A 473 26.75 9.18 5.56
N VAL A 474 27.01 10.45 5.24
CA VAL A 474 26.54 11.08 4.00
C VAL A 474 27.61 12.00 3.44
N ASP A 475 27.99 11.81 2.17
CA ASP A 475 28.81 12.79 1.46
C ASP A 475 27.99 14.02 1.07
N HIS A 476 28.06 15.03 1.93
CA HIS A 476 27.42 16.30 1.73
C HIS A 476 28.19 17.23 0.77
N SER A 477 29.37 16.86 0.27
CA SER A 477 30.13 17.70 -0.66
C SER A 477 29.54 17.68 -2.08
N LEU A 478 28.82 16.61 -2.43
CA LEU A 478 28.18 16.42 -3.73
C LEU A 478 27.18 17.54 -4.05
N ALA A 479 27.14 17.98 -5.30
CA ALA A 479 26.30 19.08 -5.78
C ALA A 479 24.81 18.87 -5.49
N ASP A 480 24.35 17.63 -5.61
CA ASP A 480 22.96 17.20 -5.35
C ASP A 480 22.60 17.16 -3.86
N LEU A 481 23.60 17.05 -2.97
CA LEU A 481 23.39 16.88 -1.52
C LEU A 481 23.85 18.08 -0.68
N ASN A 482 24.70 18.96 -1.19
CA ASN A 482 25.32 20.05 -0.42
C ASN A 482 24.36 20.99 0.31
N SER A 483 23.19 21.24 -0.28
CA SER A 483 22.16 22.11 0.28
C SER A 483 21.06 21.32 0.97
N LYS A 484 21.18 20.00 1.02
CA LYS A 484 20.18 19.06 1.51
C LYS A 484 20.58 18.43 2.84
N VAL A 485 21.87 18.36 3.15
CA VAL A 485 22.37 17.75 4.39
C VAL A 485 22.58 18.82 5.46
N ASN A 486 22.08 18.58 6.67
CA ASN A 486 22.32 19.41 7.85
C ASN A 486 23.61 18.99 8.55
N THR A 487 24.74 19.47 8.03
CA THR A 487 26.10 19.15 8.50
C THR A 487 26.32 19.57 9.95
N ASP A 488 25.79 20.72 10.37
CA ASP A 488 26.01 21.27 11.72
C ASP A 488 25.37 20.44 12.83
N SER A 489 24.37 19.62 12.49
CA SER A 489 23.69 18.72 13.43
C SER A 489 24.07 17.25 13.22
N GLY A 490 24.92 16.95 12.25
CA GLY A 490 25.40 15.60 11.97
C GLY A 490 26.19 15.01 13.14
N TYR A 491 26.14 13.69 13.30
CA TYR A 491 26.91 13.03 14.35
C TYR A 491 27.38 11.63 13.93
N ASN A 492 28.60 11.30 14.31
CA ASN A 492 29.24 10.03 14.04
C ASN A 492 29.50 9.26 15.33
N TYR A 493 28.85 8.11 15.48
CA TYR A 493 28.96 7.25 16.65
C TYR A 493 30.13 6.26 16.59
N ILE A 494 30.78 6.11 15.43
CA ILE A 494 31.96 5.26 15.26
C ILE A 494 33.18 5.91 15.92
N ASP A 495 33.44 7.18 15.59
CA ASP A 495 34.57 7.95 16.13
C ASP A 495 34.17 9.00 17.19
N ARG A 496 32.86 9.16 17.43
CA ARG A 496 32.27 10.09 18.41
C ARG A 496 32.52 11.56 18.10
N SER A 497 32.51 11.93 16.83
CA SER A 497 32.68 13.31 16.35
C SER A 497 31.40 13.86 15.68
N SER A 498 31.42 15.15 15.32
CA SER A 498 30.38 15.76 14.46
C SER A 498 30.58 15.45 12.98
N ASN A 499 31.68 14.77 12.60
CA ASN A 499 31.97 14.46 11.22
C ASN A 499 31.24 13.18 10.78
N ALA A 500 30.06 13.35 10.18
CA ALA A 500 29.24 12.26 9.64
C ALA A 500 29.46 12.00 8.14
N MET A 501 30.66 12.27 7.63
CA MET A 501 31.06 11.95 6.25
C MET A 501 30.99 10.43 6.01
N ASP A 502 30.64 10.04 4.78
CA ASP A 502 30.52 8.64 4.39
C ASP A 502 31.85 8.10 3.87
N ASP A 503 32.29 6.98 4.44
CA ASP A 503 33.51 6.25 4.09
C ASP A 503 33.23 4.85 3.52
N ASN A 504 31.95 4.54 3.27
CA ASN A 504 31.49 3.27 2.67
C ASN A 504 30.74 3.51 1.36
N GLY A 505 29.79 4.43 1.38
CA GLY A 505 28.98 4.86 0.24
C GLY A 505 27.49 4.49 0.32
N HIS A 506 27.11 3.55 1.18
CA HIS A 506 25.73 3.12 1.35
C HIS A 506 24.81 4.26 1.83
N GLY A 507 25.20 5.01 2.86
CA GLY A 507 24.40 6.10 3.41
C GLY A 507 24.25 7.30 2.46
N THR A 508 25.26 7.57 1.64
CA THR A 508 25.17 8.57 0.54
C THR A 508 24.17 8.14 -0.52
N HIS A 509 24.16 6.85 -0.89
CA HIS A 509 23.21 6.27 -1.84
C HIS A 509 21.77 6.39 -1.34
N VAL A 510 21.53 6.00 -0.09
CA VAL A 510 20.24 6.15 0.59
C VAL A 510 19.79 7.61 0.62
N SER A 511 20.70 8.55 0.92
CA SER A 511 20.39 9.99 0.98
C SER A 511 20.06 10.59 -0.38
N GLY A 512 20.74 10.15 -1.44
CA GLY A 512 20.48 10.55 -2.82
C GLY A 512 19.06 10.20 -3.26
N ILE A 513 18.60 8.97 -2.99
CA ILE A 513 17.22 8.52 -3.25
C ILE A 513 16.21 9.44 -2.56
N ILE A 514 16.48 9.83 -1.30
CA ILE A 514 15.54 10.63 -0.52
C ILE A 514 15.42 12.05 -1.07
N THR A 515 16.53 12.75 -1.32
CA THR A 515 16.49 14.21 -1.49
C THR A 515 17.54 14.84 -2.42
N ALA A 516 18.24 14.06 -3.26
CA ALA A 516 19.09 14.64 -4.30
C ALA A 516 18.37 15.80 -5.03
N ALA A 517 19.06 16.92 -5.19
CA ALA A 517 18.48 18.13 -5.75
C ALA A 517 18.08 17.92 -7.22
N ALA A 518 16.78 17.87 -7.51
CA ALA A 518 16.29 17.69 -8.87
C ALA A 518 16.33 18.99 -9.69
N ASN A 519 16.47 18.84 -11.01
CA ASN A 519 16.51 19.91 -12.01
C ASN A 519 17.64 20.92 -11.80
N ASN A 520 18.78 20.47 -11.29
CA ASN A 520 19.99 21.27 -11.13
C ASN A 520 21.05 20.93 -12.21
N GLN A 521 20.72 20.03 -13.15
CA GLN A 521 21.57 19.53 -14.24
C GLN A 521 22.61 18.50 -13.83
N TYR A 522 22.87 18.35 -12.53
CA TYR A 522 23.75 17.33 -12.01
C TYR A 522 23.04 15.98 -11.95
N SER A 523 23.83 14.92 -12.07
CA SER A 523 23.53 13.50 -11.86
C SER A 523 22.05 13.08 -11.82
N MET A 524 21.34 13.24 -10.70
CA MET A 524 20.07 12.57 -10.43
C MET A 524 19.03 13.41 -9.68
N ALA A 525 17.77 12.94 -9.67
CA ALA A 525 16.69 13.52 -8.88
C ALA A 525 16.35 12.67 -7.63
N GLY A 526 16.21 13.31 -6.48
CA GLY A 526 15.64 12.70 -5.27
C GLY A 526 14.12 12.79 -5.21
N ILE A 527 13.49 11.94 -4.41
CA ILE A 527 12.02 11.82 -4.35
C ILE A 527 11.37 13.01 -3.65
N ASN A 528 11.98 13.53 -2.58
CA ASN A 528 11.42 14.59 -1.76
C ASN A 528 12.32 15.84 -1.79
N SER A 529 11.92 16.82 -2.60
CA SER A 529 12.61 18.10 -2.72
C SER A 529 12.53 18.97 -1.45
N PHE A 530 11.58 18.70 -0.55
CA PHE A 530 11.38 19.39 0.73
C PHE A 530 11.99 18.63 1.91
N ALA A 531 12.84 17.64 1.68
CA ALA A 531 13.57 16.97 2.74
C ALA A 531 14.92 17.66 3.05
N LYS A 532 15.32 17.58 4.31
CA LYS A 532 16.68 17.85 4.78
C LYS A 532 17.21 16.61 5.50
N ILE A 533 18.39 16.14 5.13
CA ILE A 533 19.02 14.98 5.76
C ILE A 533 19.70 15.40 7.06
N LEU A 534 19.39 14.69 8.15
CA LEU A 534 20.21 14.67 9.35
C LEU A 534 21.11 13.43 9.28
N PRO A 535 22.43 13.57 8.98
CA PRO A 535 23.32 12.43 8.83
C PRO A 535 23.70 11.90 10.23
N VAL A 536 23.42 10.63 10.49
CA VAL A 536 23.74 9.97 11.76
C VAL A 536 24.53 8.71 11.45
N LYS A 537 25.87 8.79 11.50
CA LYS A 537 26.75 7.67 11.18
C LYS A 537 26.80 6.69 12.35
N VAL A 538 26.29 5.49 12.14
CA VAL A 538 26.28 4.38 13.12
C VAL A 538 26.88 3.10 12.54
N LEU A 539 27.22 3.11 11.25
CA LEU A 539 27.91 2.02 10.56
C LEU A 539 29.31 2.50 10.14
N ASP A 540 30.29 1.61 10.24
CA ASP A 540 31.69 1.84 9.86
C ASP A 540 31.91 1.76 8.34
N ALA A 541 33.17 1.88 7.90
CA ALA A 541 33.56 1.80 6.49
C ALA A 541 33.22 0.45 5.82
N MET A 542 32.97 -0.60 6.60
CA MET A 542 32.54 -1.92 6.10
C MET A 542 31.02 -2.07 6.11
N GLY A 543 30.26 -1.04 6.50
CA GLY A 543 28.81 -1.09 6.63
C GLY A 543 28.34 -1.84 7.87
N SER A 544 29.21 -2.07 8.86
CA SER A 544 28.91 -2.78 10.11
C SER A 544 28.74 -1.81 11.26
N GLY A 545 27.84 -2.10 12.21
CA GLY A 545 27.64 -1.23 13.37
C GLY A 545 27.11 -1.93 14.60
N ASP A 546 27.45 -1.39 15.77
CA ASP A 546 27.10 -1.99 17.05
C ASP A 546 25.70 -1.58 17.53
N THR A 547 25.07 -2.46 18.29
CA THR A 547 23.69 -2.29 18.77
C THR A 547 23.48 -0.98 19.56
N GLU A 548 24.43 -0.60 20.41
CA GLU A 548 24.33 0.62 21.21
C GLU A 548 24.48 1.89 20.35
N GLN A 549 25.31 1.86 19.32
CA GLN A 549 25.53 2.99 18.41
C GLN A 549 24.28 3.26 17.59
N ILE A 550 23.65 2.20 17.07
CA ILE A 550 22.36 2.28 16.36
C ILE A 550 21.27 2.83 17.31
N ALA A 551 21.19 2.33 18.54
CA ALA A 551 20.22 2.80 19.52
C ALA A 551 20.43 4.28 19.90
N TYR A 552 21.69 4.71 20.08
CA TYR A 552 22.02 6.11 20.31
C TYR A 552 21.69 6.98 19.09
N GLY A 553 21.98 6.50 17.88
CA GLY A 553 21.65 7.19 16.63
C GLY A 553 20.15 7.44 16.47
N ILE A 554 19.32 6.42 16.73
CA ILE A 554 17.85 6.55 16.69
C ILE A 554 17.37 7.58 17.73
N LYS A 555 17.87 7.50 18.97
CA LYS A 555 17.51 8.46 20.01
C LYS A 555 17.96 9.87 19.65
N TYR A 556 19.18 10.03 19.15
CA TYR A 556 19.77 11.29 18.73
C TYR A 556 18.96 11.94 17.63
N ALA A 557 18.60 11.18 16.58
CA ALA A 557 17.74 11.65 15.50
C ALA A 557 16.41 12.22 16.04
N ALA A 558 15.75 11.48 16.94
CA ALA A 558 14.50 11.94 17.56
C ALA A 558 14.67 13.16 18.47
N ASP A 559 15.85 13.35 19.06
CA ASP A 559 16.19 14.53 19.88
C ASP A 559 16.50 15.76 19.02
N HIS A 560 17.04 15.56 17.81
CA HIS A 560 17.55 16.62 16.92
C HIS A 560 16.59 16.93 15.76
N GLY A 561 15.28 16.81 16.03
CA GLY A 561 14.25 17.37 15.16
C GLY A 561 13.84 16.51 13.97
N ALA A 562 14.39 15.30 13.82
CA ALA A 562 13.95 14.38 12.78
C ALA A 562 12.44 14.08 12.92
N LYS A 563 11.75 14.07 11.79
CA LYS A 563 10.34 13.65 11.69
C LYS A 563 10.19 12.26 11.10
N VAL A 564 11.20 11.84 10.34
CA VAL A 564 11.35 10.48 9.83
C VAL A 564 12.75 9.98 10.14
N ILE A 565 12.89 8.71 10.51
CA ILE A 565 14.18 8.02 10.64
C ILE A 565 14.19 6.89 9.61
N ASN A 566 15.18 6.90 8.73
CA ASN A 566 15.47 5.83 7.78
C ASN A 566 16.52 4.88 8.37
N LEU A 567 16.18 3.60 8.46
CA LEU A 567 17.05 2.52 8.91
C LEU A 567 17.20 1.49 7.78
N SER A 568 18.09 1.79 6.83
CA SER A 568 18.46 0.87 5.74
C SER A 568 19.48 -0.17 6.22
N LEU A 569 19.20 -0.79 7.36
CA LEU A 569 20.05 -1.74 8.07
C LEU A 569 19.18 -2.81 8.73
N GLY A 570 19.78 -3.94 9.07
CA GLY A 570 19.07 -5.06 9.67
C GLY A 570 20.00 -5.97 10.48
N GLY A 571 19.41 -6.74 11.38
CA GLY A 571 20.11 -7.69 12.24
C GLY A 571 19.13 -8.46 13.14
N PRO A 572 19.66 -9.19 14.13
CA PRO A 572 18.84 -9.93 15.09
C PRO A 572 18.08 -9.00 16.04
N TYR A 573 17.01 -9.53 16.67
CA TYR A 573 16.21 -8.77 17.65
C TYR A 573 17.06 -8.16 18.77
N SER A 574 16.83 -6.89 19.07
CA SER A 574 17.45 -6.17 20.18
C SER A 574 16.44 -5.41 21.01
N ARG A 575 16.37 -5.73 22.30
CA ARG A 575 15.54 -4.97 23.27
C ARG A 575 16.00 -3.52 23.42
N THR A 576 17.30 -3.25 23.29
CA THR A 576 17.86 -1.90 23.43
C THR A 576 17.38 -1.00 22.30
N ILE A 577 17.47 -1.49 21.06
CA ILE A 577 16.95 -0.78 19.89
C ILE A 577 15.42 -0.65 20.00
N GLU A 578 14.69 -1.64 20.52
CA GLU A 578 13.22 -1.55 20.73
C GLU A 578 12.84 -0.37 21.63
N TYR A 579 13.61 -0.12 22.71
CA TYR A 579 13.40 1.05 23.56
C TYR A 579 13.69 2.36 22.82
N ALA A 580 14.70 2.40 21.95
CA ALA A 580 15.01 3.57 21.13
C ALA A 580 13.90 3.85 20.09
N LEU A 581 13.39 2.81 19.42
CA LEU A 581 12.25 2.91 18.51
C LEU A 581 10.99 3.40 19.23
N ALA A 582 10.68 2.82 20.40
CA ALA A 582 9.56 3.26 21.23
C ALA A 582 9.71 4.72 21.68
N TYR A 583 10.94 5.16 21.97
CA TYR A 583 11.25 6.54 22.32
C TYR A 583 11.01 7.50 21.15
N ALA A 584 11.55 7.19 19.97
CA ALA A 584 11.35 7.97 18.76
C ALA A 584 9.86 8.06 18.38
N ASN A 585 9.13 6.94 18.41
CA ASN A 585 7.69 6.93 18.17
C ASN A 585 6.91 7.76 19.20
N LYS A 586 7.28 7.73 20.49
CA LYS A 586 6.67 8.59 21.53
C LYS A 586 6.89 10.09 21.28
N LYS A 587 7.96 10.44 20.56
CA LYS A 587 8.22 11.80 20.08
C LYS A 587 7.50 12.15 18.76
N ASN A 588 6.61 11.27 18.29
CA ASN A 588 5.92 11.38 17.00
C ASN A 588 6.90 11.41 15.81
N VAL A 589 7.96 10.61 15.87
CA VAL A 589 8.87 10.39 14.75
C VAL A 589 8.49 9.10 14.05
N THR A 590 8.28 9.16 12.73
CA THR A 590 8.01 7.98 11.90
C THR A 590 9.30 7.22 11.66
N ILE A 591 9.32 5.91 11.84
CA ILE A 591 10.50 5.08 11.59
C ILE A 591 10.21 4.19 10.39
N VAL A 592 11.17 4.07 9.47
CA VAL A 592 11.08 3.24 8.28
C VAL A 592 12.31 2.35 8.24
N ALA A 593 12.14 1.03 8.08
CA ALA A 593 13.23 0.07 8.18
C ALA A 593 13.16 -1.04 7.10
N ALA A 594 14.34 -1.48 6.66
CA ALA A 594 14.52 -2.50 5.63
C ALA A 594 14.17 -3.90 6.14
N SER A 595 13.38 -4.67 5.38
CA SER A 595 12.94 -6.01 5.82
C SER A 595 14.06 -7.06 5.88
N GLY A 596 15.17 -6.85 5.17
CA GLY A 596 16.30 -7.78 5.05
C GLY A 596 16.43 -8.40 3.65
N ASN A 597 17.58 -9.01 3.37
CA ASN A 597 17.99 -9.42 2.01
C ASN A 597 18.33 -10.92 1.90
N GLU A 598 17.79 -11.75 2.81
CA GLU A 598 18.11 -13.17 2.94
C GLU A 598 17.06 -14.09 2.31
N ALA A 599 16.03 -13.53 1.67
CA ALA A 599 14.86 -14.25 1.12
C ALA A 599 14.09 -15.10 2.16
N LEU A 600 14.09 -14.68 3.42
CA LEU A 600 13.44 -15.40 4.52
C LEU A 600 11.99 -14.97 4.71
N ASP A 601 11.16 -15.88 5.23
CA ASP A 601 9.77 -15.65 5.65
C ASP A 601 9.65 -14.97 7.04
N GLU A 602 10.76 -14.35 7.47
CA GLU A 602 10.88 -13.56 8.69
C GLU A 602 11.58 -12.23 8.41
N LEU A 603 11.09 -11.17 9.04
CA LEU A 603 11.62 -9.82 8.86
C LEU A 603 12.79 -9.58 9.81
N SER A 604 13.85 -9.00 9.26
CA SER A 604 15.01 -8.52 10.01
C SER A 604 14.60 -7.46 11.04
N TYR A 605 15.40 -7.31 12.10
CA TYR A 605 15.20 -6.28 13.10
C TYR A 605 16.09 -5.08 12.78
N PRO A 606 15.58 -3.83 12.75
CA PRO A 606 14.37 -3.33 13.43
C PRO A 606 13.05 -3.37 12.64
N ALA A 607 13.03 -3.85 11.39
CA ALA A 607 11.81 -3.84 10.56
C ALA A 607 10.67 -4.71 11.10
N SER A 608 10.95 -5.76 11.88
CA SER A 608 9.93 -6.53 12.60
C SER A 608 9.33 -5.82 13.82
N SER A 609 9.81 -4.63 14.20
CA SER A 609 9.27 -3.85 15.31
C SER A 609 7.94 -3.21 14.93
N LYS A 610 6.94 -3.27 15.83
CA LYS A 610 5.64 -2.58 15.67
C LYS A 610 5.72 -1.04 15.59
N TYR A 611 6.90 -0.46 15.85
CA TYR A 611 7.16 0.98 15.79
C TYR A 611 7.76 1.41 14.45
N ALA A 612 8.18 0.47 13.62
CA ALA A 612 8.77 0.72 12.31
C ALA A 612 7.78 0.35 11.20
N ILE A 613 7.80 1.13 10.14
CA ILE A 613 7.20 0.76 8.86
C ILE A 613 8.19 -0.17 8.16
N SER A 614 7.80 -1.42 7.98
CA SER A 614 8.63 -2.46 7.37
C SER A 614 8.56 -2.42 5.84
N VAL A 615 9.72 -2.37 5.18
CA VAL A 615 9.82 -2.14 3.73
C VAL A 615 10.59 -3.26 3.03
N GLY A 616 9.90 -4.00 2.17
CA GLY A 616 10.50 -4.96 1.23
C GLY A 616 10.80 -4.33 -0.13
N ALA A 617 11.46 -5.08 -1.01
CA ALA A 617 11.96 -4.57 -2.29
C ALA A 617 11.20 -5.11 -3.50
N THR A 618 10.92 -4.25 -4.48
CA THR A 618 10.44 -4.65 -5.82
C THR A 618 11.46 -4.34 -6.92
N ASN A 619 11.27 -4.96 -8.09
CA ASN A 619 12.07 -4.73 -9.28
C ASN A 619 11.28 -4.00 -10.39
N ARG A 620 11.95 -3.72 -11.51
CA ARG A 620 11.41 -3.01 -12.68
C ARG A 620 10.22 -3.68 -13.36
N ILE A 621 9.96 -4.96 -13.10
CA ILE A 621 8.80 -5.71 -13.63
C ILE A 621 7.66 -5.87 -12.62
N ASP A 622 7.69 -5.08 -11.54
CA ASP A 622 6.64 -5.05 -10.50
C ASP A 622 6.49 -6.36 -9.73
N LEU A 623 7.60 -7.10 -9.56
CA LEU A 623 7.66 -8.26 -8.68
C LEU A 623 8.41 -7.90 -7.40
N VAL A 624 8.04 -8.56 -6.30
CA VAL A 624 8.87 -8.58 -5.10
C VAL A 624 10.20 -9.24 -5.47
N SER A 625 11.29 -8.63 -5.04
CA SER A 625 12.64 -9.08 -5.38
C SER A 625 12.95 -10.37 -4.64
N ASP A 626 13.64 -11.29 -5.30
CA ASP A 626 13.94 -12.64 -4.81
C ASP A 626 14.74 -12.65 -3.49
N TYR A 627 15.57 -11.64 -3.26
CA TYR A 627 16.30 -11.47 -2.00
C TYR A 627 15.46 -10.86 -0.86
N SER A 628 14.31 -10.23 -1.15
CA SER A 628 13.56 -9.47 -0.14
C SER A 628 13.00 -10.40 0.92
N ASN A 629 13.33 -10.17 2.19
CA ASN A 629 12.61 -10.85 3.28
C ASN A 629 11.15 -10.42 3.29
N TYR A 630 10.31 -11.36 3.71
CA TYR A 630 8.86 -11.24 3.70
C TYR A 630 8.24 -11.86 4.96
N GLY A 631 6.92 -11.85 5.05
CA GLY A 631 6.18 -12.54 6.10
C GLY A 631 5.34 -11.61 6.98
N LYS A 632 5.10 -12.04 8.21
CA LYS A 632 4.19 -11.37 9.14
C LYS A 632 4.77 -10.03 9.61
N GLY A 633 4.03 -8.94 9.35
CA GLY A 633 4.40 -7.60 9.77
C GLY A 633 5.08 -6.77 8.70
N LEU A 634 5.17 -7.28 7.46
CA LEU A 634 5.65 -6.51 6.31
C LEU A 634 4.56 -5.51 5.91
N ASP A 635 4.84 -4.21 5.97
CA ASP A 635 3.80 -3.22 5.69
C ASP A 635 3.61 -2.99 4.20
N LEU A 636 4.69 -2.79 3.46
CA LEU A 636 4.65 -2.55 2.02
C LEU A 636 5.99 -2.86 1.37
N VAL A 637 5.98 -2.85 0.04
CA VAL A 637 7.20 -2.98 -0.77
C VAL A 637 7.44 -1.70 -1.59
N ALA A 638 8.68 -1.44 -1.97
CA ALA A 638 9.05 -0.31 -2.82
C ALA A 638 10.23 -0.67 -3.75
N PRO A 639 10.49 0.10 -4.83
CA PRO A 639 11.61 -0.18 -5.72
C PRO A 639 12.94 -0.33 -4.98
N GLY A 640 13.59 -1.50 -5.12
CA GLY A 640 14.84 -1.81 -4.42
C GLY A 640 15.89 -2.53 -5.27
N THR A 641 15.55 -3.01 -6.47
CA THR A 641 16.51 -3.70 -7.37
C THR A 641 17.09 -2.76 -8.42
N GLU A 642 18.42 -2.74 -8.57
CA GLU A 642 19.12 -1.90 -9.54
C GLU A 642 18.69 -0.44 -9.44
N ILE A 643 18.72 0.10 -8.22
CA ILE A 643 18.41 1.49 -7.95
C ILE A 643 19.68 2.31 -8.10
N PRO A 644 19.75 3.23 -9.08
CA PRO A 644 20.92 4.05 -9.23
C PRO A 644 20.85 5.27 -8.31
N SER A 645 21.91 5.51 -7.55
CA SER A 645 22.06 6.71 -6.72
C SER A 645 23.52 7.05 -6.46
N LEU A 646 23.76 8.20 -5.83
CA LEU A 646 25.08 8.78 -5.61
C LEU A 646 25.91 7.95 -4.62
N VAL A 647 27.23 7.92 -4.83
CA VAL A 647 28.22 7.43 -3.85
C VAL A 647 29.32 8.49 -3.64
N PRO A 648 30.15 8.40 -2.59
CA PRO A 648 31.11 9.45 -2.21
C PRO A 648 32.15 9.79 -3.29
N ASP A 649 32.46 8.86 -4.19
CA ASP A 649 33.36 9.14 -5.32
C ASP A 649 32.70 9.98 -6.42
N GLY A 650 31.46 10.43 -6.22
CA GLY A 650 30.72 11.26 -7.15
C GLY A 650 30.01 10.49 -8.25
N ASN A 651 30.26 9.19 -8.44
CA ASN A 651 29.50 8.42 -9.42
C ASN A 651 28.06 8.17 -8.95
N MET A 652 27.18 8.00 -9.93
CA MET A 652 25.93 7.29 -9.72
C MET A 652 26.18 5.78 -9.87
N THR A 653 25.67 4.99 -8.94
CA THR A 653 25.93 3.56 -8.83
C THR A 653 24.64 2.78 -8.63
N TYR A 654 24.46 1.69 -9.38
CA TYR A 654 23.37 0.74 -9.16
C TYR A 654 23.64 -0.08 -7.89
N MET A 655 22.69 -0.05 -6.95
CA MET A 655 22.66 -0.95 -5.79
C MET A 655 21.30 -1.66 -5.72
N SER A 656 21.31 -2.88 -5.18
CA SER A 656 20.10 -3.68 -4.97
C SER A 656 19.96 -4.04 -3.49
N GLY A 657 18.75 -3.89 -2.96
CA GLY A 657 18.45 -4.25 -1.58
C GLY A 657 17.17 -3.60 -1.05
N THR A 658 16.62 -4.19 0.01
CA THR A 658 15.57 -3.54 0.83
C THR A 658 16.06 -2.22 1.44
N SER A 659 17.39 -2.07 1.57
CA SER A 659 18.07 -0.81 1.88
C SER A 659 17.81 0.32 0.88
N MET A 660 17.58 0.01 -0.40
CA MET A 660 17.24 1.00 -1.44
C MET A 660 15.73 1.22 -1.53
N ALA A 661 14.90 0.24 -1.13
CA ALA A 661 13.45 0.38 -1.04
C ALA A 661 13.01 1.29 0.13
N THR A 662 13.65 1.13 1.29
CA THR A 662 13.40 1.90 2.52
C THR A 662 13.42 3.44 2.31
N PRO A 663 14.44 4.04 1.65
CA PRO A 663 14.47 5.48 1.41
C PRO A 663 13.35 5.99 0.51
N HIS A 664 12.78 5.16 -0.37
CA HIS A 664 11.59 5.56 -1.13
C HIS A 664 10.42 5.83 -0.19
N VAL A 665 10.18 4.93 0.77
CA VAL A 665 9.10 5.07 1.76
C VAL A 665 9.41 6.22 2.73
N ALA A 666 10.66 6.36 3.18
CA ALA A 666 11.08 7.44 4.08
C ALA A 666 10.90 8.83 3.42
N ALA A 667 11.25 8.96 2.14
CA ALA A 667 11.07 10.20 1.39
C ALA A 667 9.60 10.61 1.29
N VAL A 668 8.72 9.66 0.95
CA VAL A 668 7.27 9.91 0.87
C VAL A 668 6.68 10.21 2.25
N ALA A 669 7.06 9.47 3.29
CA ALA A 669 6.67 9.77 4.67
C ALA A 669 7.03 11.21 5.07
N GLY A 670 8.26 11.64 4.74
CA GLY A 670 8.70 13.01 4.97
C GLY A 670 7.88 14.03 4.17
N LEU A 671 7.47 13.70 2.94
CA LEU A 671 6.65 14.57 2.11
C LEU A 671 5.23 14.72 2.67
N LEU A 672 4.63 13.64 3.15
CA LEU A 672 3.32 13.70 3.84
C LEU A 672 3.39 14.63 5.06
N LEU A 673 4.51 14.62 5.78
CA LEU A 673 4.77 15.50 6.93
C LEU A 673 5.09 16.95 6.54
N SER A 674 5.72 17.17 5.39
CA SER A 674 5.89 18.51 4.80
C SER A 674 4.54 19.14 4.45
N GLU A 675 3.58 18.34 3.98
CA GLU A 675 2.23 18.78 3.65
C GLU A 675 1.33 18.93 4.89
N ASN A 676 1.42 17.97 5.83
CA ASN A 676 0.70 18.01 7.10
C ASN A 676 1.60 17.60 8.28
N PRO A 677 2.25 18.57 8.95
CA PRO A 677 3.18 18.30 10.06
C PRO A 677 2.56 17.69 11.32
N ASN A 678 1.23 17.58 11.38
CA ASN A 678 0.51 17.05 12.53
C ASN A 678 0.17 15.56 12.39
N LEU A 679 0.50 14.93 11.26
CA LEU A 679 0.31 13.49 11.10
C LEU A 679 1.14 12.73 12.13
N LYS A 680 0.52 11.75 12.77
CA LYS A 680 1.21 10.82 13.67
C LYS A 680 1.83 9.66 12.87
N PRO A 681 2.84 8.97 13.41
CA PRO A 681 3.47 7.82 12.73
C PRO A 681 2.48 6.79 12.19
N ASN A 682 1.48 6.41 12.99
CA ASN A 682 0.45 5.46 12.59
C ASN A 682 -0.52 6.00 11.51
N GLU A 683 -0.68 7.33 11.40
CA GLU A 683 -1.47 7.93 10.32
C GLU A 683 -0.66 7.99 9.02
N VAL A 684 0.66 8.22 9.11
CA VAL A 684 1.59 8.16 7.97
C VAL A 684 1.63 6.74 7.41
N GLU A 685 1.90 5.74 8.26
CA GLU A 685 1.84 4.31 7.91
C GLU A 685 0.54 3.96 7.21
N LYS A 686 -0.60 4.32 7.82
CA LYS A 686 -1.93 4.01 7.25
C LYS A 686 -2.15 4.64 5.87
N ILE A 687 -1.71 5.87 5.64
CA ILE A 687 -1.84 6.52 4.33
C ILE A 687 -1.00 5.79 3.28
N LEU A 688 0.23 5.39 3.62
CA LEU A 688 1.12 4.66 2.73
C LEU A 688 0.53 3.30 2.36
N THR A 689 0.04 2.53 3.35
CA THR A 689 -0.51 1.19 3.14
C THR A 689 -1.89 1.20 2.47
N ASP A 690 -2.78 2.13 2.85
CA ASP A 690 -4.12 2.24 2.25
C ASP A 690 -4.08 2.59 0.76
N THR A 691 -3.00 3.25 0.30
CA THR A 691 -2.85 3.73 -1.08
C THR A 691 -1.89 2.88 -1.92
N ALA A 692 -1.26 1.88 -1.31
CA ALA A 692 -0.36 0.93 -1.97
C ALA A 692 -1.07 0.19 -3.12
N LYS A 693 -0.33 -0.09 -4.19
CA LYS A 693 -0.83 -0.80 -5.38
C LYS A 693 -0.48 -2.28 -5.31
N ASN A 694 -1.34 -3.15 -5.84
CA ASN A 694 -0.97 -4.57 -5.98
C ASN A 694 0.28 -4.66 -6.87
N VAL A 695 1.19 -5.55 -6.51
CA VAL A 695 2.28 -6.00 -7.38
C VAL A 695 1.74 -6.92 -8.47
N ALA A 696 2.48 -7.13 -9.55
CA ALA A 696 1.99 -7.82 -10.75
C ALA A 696 1.69 -9.32 -10.56
N PHE A 697 2.15 -9.92 -9.46
CA PHE A 697 1.87 -11.32 -9.11
C PHE A 697 0.85 -11.38 -7.97
N GLU A 698 -0.32 -11.95 -8.24
CA GLU A 698 -1.21 -12.50 -7.20
C GLU A 698 -0.92 -14.00 -7.16
N GLU A 699 -0.39 -14.54 -6.05
CA GLU A 699 -0.24 -15.99 -5.87
C GLU A 699 -1.60 -16.67 -6.07
N GLN A 700 -1.73 -17.50 -7.12
CA GLN A 700 -2.86 -18.43 -7.26
C GLN A 700 -2.59 -19.76 -6.54
N ASP A 701 -1.34 -20.07 -6.19
CA ASP A 701 -0.90 -21.42 -5.79
C ASP A 701 -1.01 -21.75 -4.29
N ASN A 702 -1.35 -20.77 -3.44
CA ASN A 702 -1.56 -20.99 -2.00
C ASN A 702 -3.06 -21.04 -1.61
N GLN A 703 -3.94 -21.45 -2.53
CA GLN A 703 -5.22 -21.97 -2.08
C GLN A 703 -4.95 -23.32 -1.40
N PRO A 704 -5.24 -23.51 -0.10
CA PRO A 704 -5.28 -24.85 0.45
C PRO A 704 -6.25 -25.64 -0.44
N PRO A 705 -5.88 -26.83 -0.93
CA PRO A 705 -6.75 -27.58 -1.82
C PRO A 705 -8.12 -27.71 -1.15
N GLU A 706 -9.20 -27.33 -1.85
CA GLU A 706 -10.56 -27.44 -1.30
C GLU A 706 -10.90 -28.89 -0.90
N ASP A 707 -10.12 -29.87 -1.37
CA ASP A 707 -10.21 -31.30 -1.04
C ASP A 707 -8.81 -31.96 -0.94
N SER A 708 -7.89 -31.47 -0.09
CA SER A 708 -6.77 -32.33 0.31
C SER A 708 -7.24 -33.28 1.41
N ASP A 709 -7.77 -34.43 1.00
CA ASP A 709 -7.75 -35.66 1.80
C ASP A 709 -6.27 -35.97 2.10
N TYR A 710 -5.70 -35.33 3.12
CA TYR A 710 -4.54 -35.87 3.78
C TYR A 710 -5.00 -37.16 4.46
N PRO A 711 -4.30 -38.29 4.26
CA PRO A 711 -4.56 -39.48 5.06
C PRO A 711 -4.49 -39.07 6.53
N GLU A 712 -5.53 -39.38 7.29
CA GLU A 712 -5.46 -39.38 8.75
C GLU A 712 -4.41 -40.44 9.13
N ASP A 713 -3.14 -40.03 9.18
CA ASP A 713 -2.11 -40.79 9.86
C ASP A 713 -2.29 -40.51 11.36
N ASP A 714 -2.73 -41.57 12.03
CA ASP A 714 -3.10 -41.67 13.45
C ASP A 714 -1.89 -41.54 14.40
N GLU A 715 -1.05 -40.51 14.27
CA GLU A 715 -0.04 -40.19 15.27
C GLU A 715 -0.26 -38.79 15.86
N GLU A 716 -0.67 -38.78 17.14
CA GLU A 716 -0.81 -37.61 18.01
C GLU A 716 0.50 -36.80 18.10
N GLY A 717 0.73 -35.91 17.14
CA GLY A 717 1.63 -34.76 17.26
C GLY A 717 0.89 -33.53 17.82
N PRO A 718 1.51 -32.70 18.68
CA PRO A 718 0.79 -31.61 19.33
C PRO A 718 0.58 -30.46 18.34
N TYR A 719 -0.70 -30.16 18.09
CA TYR A 719 -1.28 -29.00 17.42
C TYR A 719 -1.27 -29.01 15.88
N PRO A 720 -2.43 -29.08 15.21
CA PRO A 720 -2.52 -28.53 13.86
C PRO A 720 -2.17 -27.04 13.94
N VAL A 721 -1.10 -26.64 13.27
CA VAL A 721 -0.77 -25.22 13.09
C VAL A 721 -1.93 -24.62 12.31
N LYS A 722 -2.81 -23.93 13.03
CA LYS A 722 -3.89 -23.16 12.41
C LYS A 722 -3.21 -22.08 11.60
N LEU A 723 -3.12 -22.26 10.28
CA LEU A 723 -2.61 -21.22 9.38
C LEU A 723 -3.33 -19.91 9.73
N PRO A 724 -2.61 -18.78 9.88
CA PRO A 724 -3.23 -17.50 10.14
C PRO A 724 -4.32 -17.27 9.10
N GLN A 725 -5.53 -16.91 9.54
CA GLN A 725 -6.59 -16.57 8.60
C GLN A 725 -6.07 -15.49 7.64
N PRO A 726 -6.22 -15.65 6.32
CA PRO A 726 -5.74 -14.66 5.36
C PRO A 726 -6.38 -13.30 5.69
N ILE A 727 -5.55 -12.28 5.88
CA ILE A 727 -6.00 -10.91 6.12
C ILE A 727 -6.41 -10.34 4.76
N PRO A 728 -7.67 -9.95 4.54
CA PRO A 728 -8.13 -9.57 3.22
C PRO A 728 -7.31 -8.43 2.58
N GLY A 729 -6.73 -8.73 1.41
CA GLY A 729 -5.90 -7.82 0.61
C GLY A 729 -4.55 -7.43 1.22
N TYR A 730 -4.10 -8.16 2.23
CA TYR A 730 -2.71 -8.23 2.66
C TYR A 730 -2.11 -9.52 2.12
N ASP A 731 -0.88 -9.44 1.62
CA ASP A 731 -0.12 -10.56 1.08
C ASP A 731 1.20 -10.67 1.88
N PRO A 732 1.58 -11.86 2.39
CA PRO A 732 2.80 -11.99 3.19
C PRO A 732 4.08 -11.60 2.44
N VAL A 733 4.11 -11.71 1.11
CA VAL A 733 5.28 -11.43 0.27
C VAL A 733 5.41 -9.94 -0.03
N SER A 734 4.30 -9.25 -0.24
CA SER A 734 4.26 -7.84 -0.68
C SER A 734 3.64 -6.86 0.32
N GLY A 735 3.19 -7.34 1.49
CA GLY A 735 2.48 -6.57 2.49
C GLY A 735 1.14 -6.06 1.95
N TRP A 736 0.90 -4.76 2.08
CA TRP A 736 -0.25 -4.08 1.47
C TRP A 736 -0.05 -3.74 -0.02
N GLY A 737 1.13 -4.05 -0.57
CA GLY A 737 1.50 -3.84 -1.97
C GLY A 737 2.63 -2.82 -2.14
N ARG A 738 2.86 -2.40 -3.39
CA ARG A 738 3.91 -1.44 -3.75
C ARG A 738 3.54 0.00 -3.39
N LEU A 739 4.51 0.75 -2.88
CA LEU A 739 4.43 2.19 -2.63
C LEU A 739 3.88 2.96 -3.84
N ASN A 740 2.91 3.84 -3.58
CA ASN A 740 2.34 4.76 -4.55
C ASN A 740 2.44 6.19 -4.03
N ALA A 741 3.57 6.85 -4.28
CA ALA A 741 3.89 8.16 -3.72
C ALA A 741 2.87 9.23 -4.14
N TYR A 742 2.45 9.23 -5.41
CA TYR A 742 1.40 10.12 -5.90
C TYR A 742 0.06 9.90 -5.19
N GLY A 743 -0.36 8.64 -5.02
CA GLY A 743 -1.61 8.29 -4.35
C GLY A 743 -1.63 8.68 -2.87
N ALA A 744 -0.53 8.42 -2.16
CA ALA A 744 -0.36 8.77 -0.75
C ALA A 744 -0.41 10.30 -0.54
N THR A 745 0.38 11.06 -1.31
CA THR A 745 0.41 12.53 -1.24
C THR A 745 -0.94 13.13 -1.65
N SER A 746 -1.57 12.61 -2.70
CA SER A 746 -2.92 13.01 -3.10
C SER A 746 -3.96 12.77 -2.01
N ALA A 747 -3.81 11.72 -1.18
CA ALA A 747 -4.74 11.48 -0.08
C ALA A 747 -4.69 12.60 0.98
N VAL A 748 -3.50 13.15 1.26
CA VAL A 748 -3.33 14.29 2.17
C VAL A 748 -3.90 15.57 1.56
N GLU A 749 -3.57 15.88 0.30
CA GLU A 749 -4.08 17.06 -0.43
C GLU A 749 -5.61 17.06 -0.51
N LEU A 750 -6.18 15.88 -0.75
CA LEU A 750 -7.63 15.69 -0.83
C LEU A 750 -8.29 15.59 0.54
N LYS A 751 -7.55 15.52 1.66
CA LYS A 751 -8.09 15.21 3.00
C LYS A 751 -8.97 13.94 2.96
N ALA A 752 -8.52 12.97 2.17
CA ALA A 752 -9.24 11.77 1.83
C ALA A 752 -9.23 10.81 3.03
N LYS A 753 -10.42 10.42 3.48
CA LYS A 753 -10.60 9.41 4.52
C LYS A 753 -11.83 8.60 4.21
N VAL A 754 -11.72 7.28 4.29
CA VAL A 754 -12.85 6.35 4.14
C VAL A 754 -13.20 5.79 5.52
N ASN A 755 -14.48 5.84 5.88
CA ASN A 755 -14.96 5.24 7.11
C ASN A 755 -15.09 3.72 6.94
N PRO A 756 -14.96 2.93 8.04
CA PRO A 756 -15.13 1.49 7.97
C PRO A 756 -16.46 1.05 7.34
N ILE A 757 -16.40 -0.03 6.57
CA ILE A 757 -17.54 -0.54 5.80
C ILE A 757 -17.91 -1.90 6.37
N LEU A 758 -19.13 -2.05 6.87
CA LEU A 758 -19.65 -3.34 7.33
C LEU A 758 -20.43 -4.03 6.21
N ASN A 759 -20.46 -5.37 6.24
CA ASN A 759 -21.11 -6.21 5.23
C ASN A 759 -22.64 -6.02 5.06
N TYR A 760 -23.28 -5.18 5.89
CA TYR A 760 -24.68 -4.76 5.71
C TYR A 760 -24.84 -3.29 5.30
N HIS A 761 -23.75 -2.51 5.24
CA HIS A 761 -23.81 -1.11 4.83
C HIS A 761 -24.21 -1.00 3.36
N THR A 762 -25.12 -0.07 3.07
CA THR A 762 -25.56 0.31 1.71
C THR A 762 -24.97 1.64 1.26
N THR A 763 -23.98 2.15 2.01
CA THR A 763 -23.26 3.37 1.67
C THR A 763 -21.81 3.27 2.06
N VAL A 764 -20.94 3.89 1.26
CA VAL A 764 -19.57 4.26 1.67
C VAL A 764 -19.60 5.72 2.09
N SER A 765 -18.95 6.04 3.21
CA SER A 765 -18.88 7.41 3.70
C SER A 765 -17.46 7.79 4.07
N GLY A 766 -17.19 9.08 4.14
CA GLY A 766 -15.86 9.57 4.44
C GLY A 766 -15.73 11.07 4.23
N THR A 767 -14.48 11.54 4.17
CA THR A 767 -14.15 12.94 3.91
C THR A 767 -13.26 13.08 2.68
N ALA A 768 -13.44 14.17 1.96
CA ALA A 768 -12.58 14.60 0.87
C ALA A 768 -12.78 16.10 0.62
N LYS A 769 -11.85 16.77 -0.07
CA LYS A 769 -11.96 18.18 -0.48
C LYS A 769 -13.28 18.39 -1.22
N SER A 770 -13.99 19.47 -0.92
CA SER A 770 -15.31 19.78 -1.51
C SER A 770 -15.29 19.68 -3.04
N GLY A 771 -16.29 19.04 -3.62
CA GLY A 771 -16.41 18.85 -5.06
C GLY A 771 -15.60 17.68 -5.63
N SER A 772 -14.80 16.98 -4.81
CA SER A 772 -14.10 15.77 -5.26
C SER A 772 -15.10 14.69 -5.66
N ILE A 773 -14.83 14.02 -6.79
CA ILE A 773 -15.57 12.86 -7.27
C ILE A 773 -15.08 11.64 -6.50
N VAL A 774 -16.02 10.81 -6.06
CA VAL A 774 -15.76 9.56 -5.33
C VAL A 774 -16.31 8.41 -6.14
N LYS A 775 -15.47 7.44 -6.50
CA LYS A 775 -15.87 6.18 -7.15
C LYS A 775 -15.50 5.02 -6.23
N VAL A 776 -16.45 4.15 -5.97
CA VAL A 776 -16.24 2.91 -5.21
C VAL A 776 -16.09 1.78 -6.23
N MET A 777 -14.95 1.11 -6.20
CA MET A 777 -14.55 0.05 -7.13
C MET A 777 -14.48 -1.29 -6.40
N SER A 778 -14.83 -2.37 -7.09
CA SER A 778 -14.55 -3.75 -6.69
C SER A 778 -13.81 -4.41 -7.84
N GLY A 779 -12.50 -4.61 -7.70
CA GLY A 779 -11.62 -4.83 -8.85
C GLY A 779 -11.76 -3.68 -9.86
N GLU A 780 -11.90 -3.99 -11.13
CA GLU A 780 -12.09 -2.99 -12.20
C GLU A 780 -13.52 -2.44 -12.30
N LYS A 781 -14.49 -3.05 -11.61
CA LYS A 781 -15.90 -2.68 -11.71
C LYS A 781 -16.24 -1.49 -10.81
N ILE A 782 -16.84 -0.45 -11.39
CA ILE A 782 -17.46 0.64 -10.62
C ILE A 782 -18.72 0.09 -9.94
N VAL A 783 -18.72 0.08 -8.61
CA VAL A 783 -19.86 -0.30 -7.76
C VAL A 783 -20.77 0.90 -7.51
N ALA A 784 -20.18 2.08 -7.28
CA ALA A 784 -20.93 3.30 -7.05
C ALA A 784 -20.12 4.57 -7.35
N THR A 785 -20.81 5.68 -7.57
CA THR A 785 -20.21 7.00 -7.79
C THR A 785 -20.96 8.07 -7.00
N GLY A 786 -20.25 9.04 -6.45
CA GLY A 786 -20.82 10.24 -5.82
C GLY A 786 -19.80 11.38 -5.73
N THR A 787 -20.10 12.39 -4.92
CA THR A 787 -19.23 13.56 -4.75
C THR A 787 -19.19 14.01 -3.28
N ALA A 788 -18.08 14.63 -2.89
CA ALA A 788 -17.96 15.29 -1.59
C ALA A 788 -18.73 16.61 -1.58
N ASN A 789 -19.53 16.82 -0.55
CA ASN A 789 -20.34 18.02 -0.39
C ASN A 789 -19.48 19.25 -0.01
N ARG A 790 -20.12 20.42 0.16
CA ARG A 790 -19.44 21.68 0.52
C ARG A 790 -18.68 21.63 1.84
N SER A 791 -19.08 20.75 2.77
CA SER A 791 -18.40 20.54 4.05
C SER A 791 -17.28 19.50 3.96
N GLY A 792 -17.01 18.97 2.76
CA GLY A 792 -15.99 17.94 2.53
C GLY A 792 -16.37 16.55 3.02
N VAL A 793 -17.66 16.27 3.18
CA VAL A 793 -18.18 14.94 3.57
C VAL A 793 -18.82 14.29 2.35
N PHE A 794 -18.54 13.01 2.13
CA PHE A 794 -19.21 12.22 1.11
C PHE A 794 -19.98 11.04 1.72
N THR A 795 -21.12 10.73 1.11
CA THR A 795 -21.90 9.51 1.35
C THR A 795 -22.39 9.00 0.01
N VAL A 796 -21.83 7.87 -0.44
CA VAL A 796 -22.11 7.26 -1.74
C VAL A 796 -22.96 6.01 -1.51
N LYS A 797 -24.12 5.90 -2.15
CA LYS A 797 -24.99 4.71 -2.07
C LYS A 797 -24.42 3.58 -2.93
N MET A 798 -24.36 2.38 -2.37
CA MET A 798 -23.90 1.17 -3.04
C MET A 798 -24.74 -0.06 -2.61
N PRO A 799 -24.81 -1.13 -3.41
CA PRO A 799 -25.32 -2.41 -2.94
C PRO A 799 -24.47 -2.96 -1.78
N VAL A 800 -25.07 -3.80 -0.93
CA VAL A 800 -24.33 -4.51 0.13
C VAL A 800 -23.20 -5.34 -0.47
N GLN A 801 -22.05 -5.36 0.19
CA GLN A 801 -20.86 -6.10 -0.23
C GLN A 801 -20.62 -7.27 0.72
N LYS A 802 -19.95 -8.32 0.24
CA LYS A 802 -19.63 -9.50 1.06
C LYS A 802 -18.58 -9.13 2.10
N ALA A 803 -18.60 -9.80 3.26
CA ALA A 803 -17.49 -9.70 4.20
C ALA A 803 -16.20 -10.16 3.53
N ASP A 804 -15.08 -9.58 3.94
CA ASP A 804 -13.72 -9.85 3.48
C ASP A 804 -13.47 -9.46 2.01
N GLN A 805 -14.41 -8.76 1.37
CA GLN A 805 -14.25 -8.19 0.05
C GLN A 805 -13.42 -6.89 0.12
N MET A 806 -12.39 -6.77 -0.71
CA MET A 806 -11.62 -5.54 -0.85
C MET A 806 -12.29 -4.58 -1.84
N LEU A 807 -12.51 -3.34 -1.41
CA LEU A 807 -12.95 -2.24 -2.26
C LEU A 807 -11.82 -1.23 -2.45
N SER A 808 -11.83 -0.53 -3.58
CA SER A 808 -10.96 0.63 -3.83
C SER A 808 -11.83 1.88 -3.98
N VAL A 809 -11.65 2.85 -3.09
CA VAL A 809 -12.38 4.13 -3.11
C VAL A 809 -11.49 5.17 -3.78
N VAL A 810 -11.73 5.40 -5.06
CA VAL A 810 -11.02 6.39 -5.87
C VAL A 810 -11.63 7.77 -5.61
N ILE A 811 -10.81 8.71 -5.14
CA ILE A 811 -11.19 10.09 -4.84
C ILE A 811 -10.36 11.00 -5.74
N LYS A 812 -11.03 11.84 -6.52
CA LYS A 812 -10.39 12.68 -7.54
C LYS A 812 -10.94 14.10 -7.56
N ASN A 813 -10.07 15.07 -7.76
CA ASN A 813 -10.43 16.41 -8.23
C ASN A 813 -9.59 16.79 -9.47
N ASN A 814 -9.58 18.08 -9.85
CA ASN A 814 -8.83 18.55 -11.01
C ASN A 814 -7.31 18.47 -10.87
N SER A 815 -6.78 18.36 -9.64
CA SER A 815 -5.36 18.48 -9.32
C SER A 815 -4.75 17.21 -8.71
N ALA A 816 -5.56 16.34 -8.11
CA ALA A 816 -5.09 15.18 -7.34
C ALA A 816 -6.05 14.00 -7.49
N GLU A 817 -5.50 12.78 -7.36
CA GLU A 817 -6.25 11.52 -7.42
C GLU A 817 -5.61 10.49 -6.49
N THR A 818 -6.41 9.87 -5.64
CA THR A 818 -5.98 8.79 -4.76
C THR A 818 -6.96 7.62 -4.82
N ALA A 819 -6.49 6.43 -4.48
CA ALA A 819 -7.31 5.23 -4.34
C ALA A 819 -7.06 4.66 -2.95
N ILE A 820 -8.09 4.65 -2.09
CA ILE A 820 -8.00 4.15 -0.72
C ILE A 820 -8.62 2.75 -0.67
N ARG A 821 -7.83 1.77 -0.24
CA ARG A 821 -8.31 0.41 0.04
C ARG A 821 -9.25 0.40 1.24
N ALA A 822 -10.32 -0.36 1.13
CA ALA A 822 -11.27 -0.56 2.23
C ALA A 822 -11.76 -2.00 2.22
N VAL A 823 -11.42 -2.75 3.27
CA VAL A 823 -11.97 -4.09 3.51
C VAL A 823 -13.41 -3.95 4.00
N VAL A 824 -14.31 -4.75 3.44
CA VAL A 824 -15.67 -4.89 3.94
C VAL A 824 -15.66 -5.85 5.11
N GLU A 825 -15.91 -5.34 6.31
CA GLU A 825 -15.77 -6.11 7.53
C GLU A 825 -17.06 -6.81 7.93
N LYS A 826 -16.93 -8.00 8.51
CA LYS A 826 -18.07 -8.73 9.06
C LYS A 826 -18.59 -8.04 10.32
N ALA A 827 -19.86 -7.63 10.30
CA ALA A 827 -20.55 -7.15 11.50
C ALA A 827 -20.88 -8.30 12.47
N PRO A 828 -20.97 -8.03 13.79
CA PRO A 828 -21.46 -9.03 14.74
C PRO A 828 -22.93 -9.36 14.46
N GLU A 829 -23.32 -10.58 14.82
CA GLU A 829 -24.71 -11.02 14.71
C GLU A 829 -25.64 -10.16 15.59
N LYS A 830 -26.88 -9.94 15.12
CA LYS A 830 -27.88 -9.20 15.89
C LYS A 830 -28.19 -9.93 17.22
N PRO A 831 -28.41 -9.21 18.33
CA PRO A 831 -28.77 -9.84 19.60
C PRO A 831 -30.14 -10.51 19.50
N ILE A 832 -30.35 -11.56 20.29
CA ILE A 832 -31.67 -12.13 20.55
C ILE A 832 -32.21 -11.47 21.80
N VAL A 833 -33.31 -10.70 21.70
CA VAL A 833 -33.92 -10.02 22.85
C VAL A 833 -35.15 -10.80 23.31
N ASN A 834 -35.24 -11.09 24.61
CA ASN A 834 -36.42 -11.72 25.19
C ASN A 834 -37.64 -10.80 25.10
N ARG A 835 -38.84 -11.38 25.12
CA ARG A 835 -40.10 -10.61 25.13
C ARG A 835 -40.08 -9.60 26.28
N LEU A 836 -40.33 -8.33 25.94
CA LEU A 836 -40.32 -7.22 26.87
C LEU A 836 -41.75 -6.73 27.14
N THR A 837 -42.08 -6.50 28.39
CA THR A 837 -43.40 -6.13 28.89
C THR A 837 -43.34 -4.89 29.77
N ASN A 838 -44.47 -4.21 29.96
CA ASN A 838 -44.59 -3.06 30.86
C ASN A 838 -44.48 -3.42 32.35
N ASN A 839 -44.29 -4.71 32.69
CA ASN A 839 -44.00 -5.13 34.06
C ASN A 839 -42.50 -5.41 34.31
N ASP A 840 -41.71 -5.58 33.26
CA ASP A 840 -40.30 -5.94 33.38
C ASP A 840 -39.46 -4.81 34.00
N THR A 841 -38.46 -5.21 34.79
CA THR A 841 -37.50 -4.31 35.44
C THR A 841 -36.12 -4.37 34.79
N LYS A 842 -35.92 -5.26 33.82
CA LYS A 842 -34.68 -5.44 33.08
C LYS A 842 -34.98 -5.88 31.65
N ILE A 843 -34.13 -5.47 30.71
CA ILE A 843 -34.11 -6.00 29.34
C ILE A 843 -33.11 -7.15 29.33
N THR A 844 -33.52 -8.31 28.83
CA THR A 844 -32.68 -9.52 28.83
C THR A 844 -32.61 -10.13 27.45
N GLY A 845 -31.54 -10.88 27.18
CA GLY A 845 -31.36 -11.55 25.90
C GLY A 845 -30.05 -12.30 25.80
N LYS A 846 -29.70 -12.70 24.58
CA LYS A 846 -28.46 -13.39 24.23
C LYS A 846 -27.73 -12.69 23.09
N ALA A 847 -26.40 -12.77 23.10
CA ALA A 847 -25.50 -12.34 22.03
C ALA A 847 -24.13 -13.02 22.20
N ALA A 848 -23.20 -12.80 21.27
CA ALA A 848 -21.83 -13.29 21.42
C ALA A 848 -21.16 -12.70 22.68
N LYS A 849 -20.38 -13.53 23.38
CA LYS A 849 -19.70 -13.18 24.64
C LYS A 849 -18.76 -11.99 24.46
N GLY A 850 -18.62 -11.17 25.50
CA GLY A 850 -17.69 -10.03 25.52
C GLY A 850 -18.14 -8.78 24.75
N LEU A 851 -19.18 -8.87 23.91
CA LEU A 851 -19.72 -7.73 23.17
C LEU A 851 -20.43 -6.72 24.08
N THR A 852 -20.62 -5.49 23.59
CA THR A 852 -21.37 -4.45 24.31
C THR A 852 -22.74 -4.24 23.68
N VAL A 853 -23.82 -4.49 24.44
CA VAL A 853 -25.19 -4.19 24.05
C VAL A 853 -25.44 -2.69 24.15
N LYS A 854 -26.06 -2.10 23.11
CA LYS A 854 -26.60 -0.73 23.11
C LYS A 854 -28.11 -0.79 22.99
N ILE A 855 -28.80 -0.05 23.86
CA ILE A 855 -30.25 0.14 23.80
C ILE A 855 -30.53 1.57 23.40
N LYS A 856 -31.28 1.72 22.32
CA LYS A 856 -31.65 3.00 21.73
C LYS A 856 -33.16 3.20 21.83
N ASP A 857 -33.59 4.44 22.04
CA ASP A 857 -35.00 4.82 22.03
C ASP A 857 -35.54 4.99 20.59
N SER A 858 -36.79 5.46 20.45
CA SER A 858 -37.42 5.71 19.15
C SER A 858 -36.70 6.77 18.30
N THR A 859 -35.93 7.65 18.93
CA THR A 859 -35.10 8.68 18.27
C THR A 859 -33.70 8.19 17.91
N LYS A 860 -33.41 6.90 18.14
CA LYS A 860 -32.08 6.26 17.98
C LYS A 860 -31.02 6.76 18.96
N LYS A 861 -31.41 7.49 20.01
CA LYS A 861 -30.50 7.91 21.07
C LYS A 861 -30.19 6.72 21.98
N VAL A 862 -28.92 6.49 22.28
CA VAL A 862 -28.50 5.45 23.24
C VAL A 862 -28.95 5.87 24.64
N ILE A 863 -29.76 5.02 25.28
CA ILE A 863 -30.30 5.24 26.63
C ILE A 863 -29.69 4.32 27.68
N ALA A 864 -29.12 3.19 27.27
CA ALA A 864 -28.41 2.26 28.15
C ALA A 864 -27.40 1.41 27.38
N THR A 865 -26.38 0.93 28.09
CA THR A 865 -25.39 -0.03 27.58
C THR A 865 -25.10 -1.11 28.63
N SER A 866 -24.68 -2.29 28.18
CA SER A 866 -24.23 -3.39 29.07
C SER A 866 -23.28 -4.31 28.32
N LYS A 867 -22.35 -4.97 29.03
CA LYS A 867 -21.58 -6.08 28.45
C LYS A 867 -22.40 -7.36 28.41
N VAL A 868 -22.12 -8.20 27.41
CA VAL A 868 -22.59 -9.58 27.32
C VAL A 868 -21.69 -10.46 28.17
N LYS A 869 -22.29 -11.25 29.07
CA LYS A 869 -21.58 -12.15 29.98
C LYS A 869 -20.95 -13.32 29.22
N ASP A 870 -20.03 -14.04 29.85
CA ASP A 870 -19.30 -15.16 29.22
C ASP A 870 -20.22 -16.30 28.76
N ASN A 871 -21.37 -16.47 29.42
CA ASN A 871 -22.41 -17.42 29.03
C ASN A 871 -23.31 -16.94 27.86
N GLY A 872 -22.96 -15.83 27.21
CA GLY A 872 -23.68 -15.24 26.08
C GLY A 872 -24.97 -14.52 26.46
N SER A 873 -25.30 -14.38 27.76
CA SER A 873 -26.48 -13.63 28.20
C SER A 873 -26.16 -12.16 28.49
N PHE A 874 -27.13 -11.28 28.27
CA PHE A 874 -27.05 -9.90 28.72
C PHE A 874 -28.29 -9.51 29.52
N GLU A 875 -28.10 -8.59 30.46
CA GLU A 875 -29.16 -8.02 31.27
C GLU A 875 -28.90 -6.53 31.45
N VAL A 876 -29.88 -5.70 31.11
CA VAL A 876 -29.80 -4.25 31.24
C VAL A 876 -30.90 -3.80 32.20
N PRO A 877 -30.56 -3.36 33.43
CA PRO A 877 -31.54 -2.84 34.36
C PRO A 877 -32.26 -1.61 33.80
N LEU A 878 -33.58 -1.55 34.01
CA LEU A 878 -34.38 -0.39 33.64
C LEU A 878 -34.42 0.59 34.82
N LYS A 879 -34.12 1.87 34.56
CA LYS A 879 -34.25 2.95 35.58
C LYS A 879 -35.69 3.11 36.07
N SER A 880 -36.66 2.80 35.20
CA SER A 880 -38.09 2.82 35.48
C SER A 880 -38.80 1.84 34.56
N LYS A 881 -39.97 1.35 34.95
CA LYS A 881 -40.80 0.52 34.07
C LYS A 881 -41.13 1.27 32.77
N LEU A 882 -41.06 0.55 31.66
CA LEU A 882 -41.38 1.12 30.35
C LEU A 882 -42.89 1.10 30.13
N LYS A 883 -43.41 2.13 29.48
CA LYS A 883 -44.81 2.16 29.06
C LYS A 883 -45.04 1.17 27.93
N GLU A 884 -46.23 0.59 27.86
CA GLU A 884 -46.67 -0.21 26.74
C GLU A 884 -46.51 0.55 25.40
N LYS A 885 -46.28 -0.19 24.32
CA LYS A 885 -46.00 0.33 22.97
C LYS A 885 -44.72 1.18 22.84
N THR A 886 -43.93 1.34 23.90
CA THR A 886 -42.58 1.92 23.79
C THR A 886 -41.76 1.07 22.82
N VAL A 887 -41.12 1.71 21.85
CA VAL A 887 -40.27 1.07 20.86
C VAL A 887 -38.82 1.31 21.22
N LEU A 888 -38.05 0.22 21.29
CA LEU A 888 -36.61 0.24 21.50
C LEU A 888 -35.91 -0.43 20.33
N TYR A 889 -34.67 -0.02 20.08
CA TYR A 889 -33.78 -0.65 19.13
C TYR A 889 -32.53 -1.13 19.86
N ILE A 890 -32.24 -2.42 19.76
CA ILE A 890 -31.14 -3.05 20.47
C ILE A 890 -30.11 -3.54 19.46
N THR A 891 -28.85 -3.21 19.69
CA THR A 891 -27.68 -3.64 18.89
C THR A 891 -26.60 -4.18 19.82
N VAL A 892 -25.63 -4.89 19.25
CA VAL A 892 -24.37 -5.23 19.92
C VAL A 892 -23.19 -4.62 19.18
N LEU A 893 -22.13 -4.32 19.92
CA LEU A 893 -20.93 -3.66 19.44
C LEU A 893 -19.71 -4.53 19.75
N ASP A 894 -18.93 -4.81 18.71
CA ASP A 894 -17.59 -5.40 18.77
C ASP A 894 -16.56 -4.34 18.34
N GLY A 895 -15.88 -3.71 19.29
CA GLY A 895 -15.06 -2.52 19.01
C GLY A 895 -15.90 -1.38 18.42
N TYR A 896 -15.75 -1.09 17.11
CA TYR A 896 -16.60 -0.14 16.37
C TYR A 896 -17.68 -0.82 15.51
N LYS A 897 -17.63 -2.15 15.35
CA LYS A 897 -18.52 -2.92 14.48
C LYS A 897 -19.86 -3.12 15.17
N GLU A 898 -20.88 -2.40 14.73
CA GLU A 898 -22.23 -2.51 15.29
C GLU A 898 -23.05 -3.55 14.52
N SER A 899 -23.89 -4.33 15.21
CA SER A 899 -24.80 -5.28 14.57
C SER A 899 -25.97 -4.57 13.90
N LEU A 900 -26.70 -5.31 13.06
CA LEU A 900 -28.07 -4.94 12.73
C LEU A 900 -28.93 -4.80 14.00
N GLU A 901 -29.90 -3.89 13.95
CA GLU A 901 -30.78 -3.60 15.09
C GLU A 901 -31.95 -4.58 15.21
N VAL A 902 -32.32 -4.87 16.46
CA VAL A 902 -33.57 -5.56 16.80
C VAL A 902 -34.55 -4.55 17.36
N LYS A 903 -35.68 -4.40 16.65
CA LYS A 903 -36.81 -3.57 17.10
C LYS A 903 -37.65 -4.36 18.10
N VAL A 904 -37.80 -3.83 19.30
CA VAL A 904 -38.62 -4.43 20.37
C VAL A 904 -39.70 -3.44 20.78
N THR A 905 -40.94 -3.91 20.83
CA THR A 905 -42.08 -3.13 21.32
C THR A 905 -42.51 -3.69 22.67
N VAL A 906 -42.62 -2.83 23.67
CA VAL A 906 -43.06 -3.22 25.02
C VAL A 906 -44.51 -3.69 24.98
N ALA A 907 -44.73 -4.97 25.29
CA ALA A 907 -46.05 -5.56 25.35
C ALA A 907 -46.78 -5.14 26.63
N ASP A 908 -48.09 -4.92 26.51
CA ASP A 908 -48.94 -4.69 27.66
C ASP A 908 -49.36 -6.03 28.28
N VAL A 909 -49.04 -6.22 29.56
CA VAL A 909 -49.45 -7.39 30.36
C VAL A 909 -50.18 -6.97 31.64
N ILE A 910 -50.49 -5.69 31.80
CA ILE A 910 -51.15 -5.17 33.01
C ILE A 910 -52.66 -5.24 32.77
N PRO A 911 -53.40 -6.08 33.53
CA PRO A 911 -54.84 -6.14 33.37
C PRO A 911 -55.53 -4.83 33.81
N PRO A 912 -56.70 -4.52 33.23
CA PRO A 912 -57.48 -3.38 33.67
C PRO A 912 -57.93 -3.58 35.13
N SER A 913 -58.21 -2.48 35.82
CA SER A 913 -58.81 -2.54 37.16
C SER A 913 -60.14 -3.31 37.14
N ALA A 914 -60.50 -3.96 38.25
CA ALA A 914 -61.77 -4.66 38.37
C ALA A 914 -62.96 -3.68 38.12
N PRO A 915 -63.98 -4.05 37.32
CA PRO A 915 -65.06 -3.13 36.96
C PRO A 915 -65.81 -2.64 38.19
N LYS A 916 -66.09 -1.35 38.31
CA LYS A 916 -66.98 -0.81 39.34
C LYS A 916 -68.41 -0.86 38.84
N ILE A 917 -69.24 -1.73 39.41
CA ILE A 917 -70.63 -1.95 38.99
C ILE A 917 -71.57 -1.13 39.89
N SER A 918 -72.51 -0.40 39.29
CA SER A 918 -73.61 0.26 40.02
C SER A 918 -74.55 -0.78 40.63
N THR A 919 -75.34 -0.40 41.64
CA THR A 919 -76.34 -1.30 42.24
C THR A 919 -77.31 -1.86 41.19
N VAL A 920 -77.58 -3.16 41.24
CA VAL A 920 -78.44 -3.88 40.28
C VAL A 920 -79.62 -4.50 41.03
N SER A 921 -80.83 -4.26 40.56
CA SER A 921 -82.06 -4.84 41.07
C SER A 921 -82.64 -5.90 40.13
N ASP A 922 -83.57 -6.70 40.65
CA ASP A 922 -84.29 -7.73 39.90
C ASP A 922 -85.21 -7.18 38.78
N ARG A 923 -85.37 -5.85 38.73
CA ARG A 923 -86.08 -5.13 37.67
C ARG A 923 -85.18 -4.64 36.53
N ASP A 924 -83.87 -4.57 36.75
CA ASP A 924 -82.92 -3.98 35.79
C ASP A 924 -82.64 -4.92 34.61
N THR A 925 -82.51 -4.33 33.43
CA THR A 925 -82.15 -5.01 32.16
C THR A 925 -80.78 -4.57 31.62
N MET A 926 -80.07 -3.74 32.40
CA MET A 926 -78.79 -3.15 32.02
C MET A 926 -77.87 -3.13 33.25
N LEU A 927 -76.65 -3.63 33.10
CA LEU A 927 -75.57 -3.41 34.04
C LEU A 927 -74.84 -2.13 33.63
N LYS A 928 -74.69 -1.20 34.56
CA LYS A 928 -73.97 0.06 34.35
C LYS A 928 -72.78 0.14 35.30
N GLY A 929 -71.72 0.81 34.88
CA GLY A 929 -70.55 0.98 35.72
C GLY A 929 -69.39 1.67 35.03
N LYS A 930 -68.22 1.61 35.66
CA LYS A 930 -66.95 2.12 35.13
C LYS A 930 -65.87 1.05 35.13
N THR A 931 -65.03 1.04 34.11
CA THR A 931 -63.81 0.23 33.98
C THR A 931 -62.81 1.01 33.14
N GLU A 932 -61.67 0.42 32.76
CA GLU A 932 -60.74 1.03 31.82
C GLU A 932 -61.41 1.36 30.47
N ALA A 933 -61.01 2.48 29.86
CA ALA A 933 -61.53 2.90 28.58
C ALA A 933 -61.34 1.81 27.51
N TYR A 934 -62.36 1.61 26.67
CA TYR A 934 -62.35 0.63 25.58
C TYR A 934 -62.22 -0.85 26.00
N ALA A 935 -62.17 -1.19 27.28
CA ALA A 935 -62.15 -2.58 27.72
C ALA A 935 -63.47 -3.29 27.38
N ALA A 936 -63.38 -4.54 26.92
CA ALA A 936 -64.51 -5.42 26.66
C ALA A 936 -64.99 -6.08 27.96
N LEU A 937 -66.27 -5.99 28.28
CA LEU A 937 -66.85 -6.55 29.51
C LEU A 937 -67.58 -7.85 29.24
N THR A 938 -67.48 -8.77 30.19
CA THR A 938 -68.25 -10.02 30.21
C THR A 938 -68.92 -10.18 31.58
N ALA A 939 -70.25 -10.27 31.58
CA ALA A 939 -71.04 -10.54 32.77
C ALA A 939 -71.51 -11.99 32.77
N THR A 940 -71.37 -12.68 33.91
CA THR A 940 -71.68 -14.10 34.08
C THR A 940 -72.49 -14.37 35.33
N VAL A 941 -73.29 -15.45 35.30
CA VAL A 941 -73.99 -16.02 36.45
C VAL A 941 -73.72 -17.52 36.46
N LYS A 942 -73.21 -18.06 37.57
CA LYS A 942 -72.79 -19.46 37.70
C LYS A 942 -71.89 -19.94 36.54
N GLY A 943 -70.97 -19.06 36.10
CA GLY A 943 -70.05 -19.34 35.00
C GLY A 943 -70.62 -19.19 33.58
N LYS A 944 -71.95 -18.99 33.41
CA LYS A 944 -72.57 -18.77 32.11
C LYS A 944 -72.65 -17.28 31.77
N THR A 945 -72.21 -16.90 30.57
CA THR A 945 -72.32 -15.51 30.07
C THR A 945 -73.78 -15.09 29.93
N ILE A 946 -74.12 -13.97 30.56
CA ILE A 946 -75.44 -13.35 30.52
C ILE A 946 -75.47 -12.02 29.76
N GLY A 947 -74.29 -11.46 29.43
CA GLY A 947 -74.16 -10.27 28.61
C GLY A 947 -72.69 -9.89 28.35
N THR A 948 -72.45 -9.20 27.25
CA THR A 948 -71.15 -8.62 26.89
C THR A 948 -71.33 -7.15 26.50
N GLY A 949 -70.26 -6.36 26.62
CA GLY A 949 -70.27 -4.95 26.23
C GLY A 949 -68.86 -4.39 26.10
N LYS A 950 -68.75 -3.09 25.81
CA LYS A 950 -67.46 -2.39 25.75
C LYS A 950 -67.58 -1.06 26.48
N ALA A 951 -66.55 -0.68 27.22
CA ALA A 951 -66.47 0.64 27.83
C ALA A 951 -66.18 1.71 26.76
N ASN A 952 -66.71 2.92 26.95
CA ASN A 952 -66.41 4.05 26.08
C ASN A 952 -65.05 4.70 26.41
N ALA A 953 -64.72 5.80 25.75
CA ALA A 953 -63.48 6.56 25.96
C ALA A 953 -63.31 7.10 27.39
N LYS A 954 -64.41 7.24 28.15
CA LYS A 954 -64.43 7.69 29.55
C LYS A 954 -64.45 6.52 30.55
N GLY A 955 -64.35 5.28 30.07
CA GLY A 955 -64.41 4.08 30.90
C GLY A 955 -65.82 3.70 31.35
N GLU A 956 -66.87 4.37 30.89
CA GLU A 956 -68.24 4.06 31.24
C GLU A 956 -68.78 2.93 30.37
N PHE A 957 -69.47 1.97 30.97
CA PHE A 957 -70.05 0.85 30.25
C PHE A 957 -71.53 0.67 30.54
N GLN A 958 -72.22 0.10 29.56
CA GLN A 958 -73.57 -0.45 29.72
C GLN A 958 -73.62 -1.82 29.04
N VAL A 959 -73.94 -2.87 29.82
CA VAL A 959 -74.09 -4.25 29.33
C VAL A 959 -75.54 -4.67 29.45
N LYS A 960 -76.18 -4.99 28.33
CA LYS A 960 -77.56 -5.48 28.31
C LYS A 960 -77.63 -6.89 28.88
N ILE A 961 -78.53 -7.10 29.84
CA ILE A 961 -78.76 -8.40 30.50
C ILE A 961 -80.26 -8.70 30.57
N LYS A 962 -80.62 -10.00 30.66
CA LYS A 962 -81.97 -10.39 31.07
C LYS A 962 -82.14 -10.09 32.57
N LYS A 963 -83.38 -9.80 33.00
CA LYS A 963 -83.71 -9.66 34.43
C LYS A 963 -83.23 -10.87 35.21
N GLN A 964 -82.60 -10.63 36.34
CA GLN A 964 -82.06 -11.68 37.22
C GLN A 964 -82.93 -11.78 38.48
N LYS A 965 -83.05 -12.97 39.06
CA LYS A 965 -83.78 -13.15 40.32
C LYS A 965 -83.05 -12.43 41.46
N ALA A 966 -83.79 -11.89 42.41
CA ALA A 966 -83.23 -11.37 43.66
C ALA A 966 -82.29 -12.40 44.33
N GLY A 967 -81.18 -11.91 44.90
CA GLY A 967 -80.14 -12.73 45.50
C GLY A 967 -79.16 -13.38 44.52
N THR A 968 -79.39 -13.30 43.20
CA THR A 968 -78.45 -13.81 42.19
C THR A 968 -77.14 -13.02 42.26
N GLU A 969 -76.00 -13.72 42.30
CA GLU A 969 -74.68 -13.11 42.20
C GLU A 969 -74.27 -13.00 40.73
N ILE A 970 -74.00 -11.77 40.27
CA ILE A 970 -73.48 -11.47 38.94
C ILE A 970 -71.99 -11.20 39.07
N SER A 971 -71.17 -11.85 38.24
CA SER A 971 -69.73 -11.67 38.18
C SER A 971 -69.34 -11.00 36.87
N VAL A 972 -68.69 -9.84 36.93
CA VAL A 972 -68.29 -9.05 35.75
C VAL A 972 -66.77 -8.92 35.68
N THR A 973 -66.19 -9.25 34.53
CA THR A 973 -64.78 -9.00 34.20
C THR A 973 -64.68 -7.99 33.05
N ALA A 974 -63.53 -7.34 32.94
CA ALA A 974 -63.16 -6.50 31.81
C ALA A 974 -61.86 -7.03 31.19
N LYS A 975 -61.76 -6.93 29.86
CA LYS A 975 -60.60 -7.33 29.08
C LYS A 975 -60.13 -6.13 28.27
N ASP A 976 -58.90 -5.70 28.46
CA ASP A 976 -58.34 -4.56 27.73
C ASP A 976 -58.13 -4.90 26.23
N PRO A 977 -57.72 -3.93 25.39
CA PRO A 977 -57.39 -4.18 23.98
C PRO A 977 -56.19 -5.11 23.76
N ALA A 978 -55.27 -5.24 24.73
CA ALA A 978 -54.13 -6.14 24.66
C ALA A 978 -54.49 -7.60 25.03
N GLY A 979 -55.69 -7.80 25.57
CA GLY A 979 -56.25 -9.10 25.94
C GLY A 979 -56.07 -9.49 27.40
N ASN A 980 -55.58 -8.60 28.27
CA ASN A 980 -55.44 -8.88 29.69
C ASN A 980 -56.81 -8.75 30.39
N THR A 981 -57.14 -9.71 31.25
CA THR A 981 -58.46 -9.78 31.91
C THR A 981 -58.37 -9.39 33.37
N SER A 982 -59.23 -8.48 33.82
CA SER A 982 -59.30 -8.00 35.19
C SER A 982 -59.80 -9.06 36.17
N LYS A 983 -59.58 -8.80 37.47
CA LYS A 983 -60.29 -9.52 38.53
C LYS A 983 -61.80 -9.28 38.39
N ALA A 984 -62.57 -10.32 38.67
CA ALA A 984 -64.02 -10.22 38.63
C ALA A 984 -64.59 -9.36 39.78
N THR A 985 -65.53 -8.49 39.45
CA THR A 985 -66.37 -7.81 40.44
C THR A 985 -67.68 -8.56 40.58
N LYS A 986 -68.04 -8.89 41.82
CA LYS A 986 -69.29 -9.57 42.16
C LYS A 986 -70.29 -8.59 42.73
N THR A 987 -71.54 -8.66 42.28
CA THR A 987 -72.65 -7.88 42.83
C THR A 987 -73.88 -8.76 43.00
N LYS A 988 -74.61 -8.59 44.11
CA LYS A 988 -75.86 -9.30 44.37
C LYS A 988 -77.03 -8.48 43.88
N VAL A 989 -77.93 -9.13 43.14
CA VAL A 989 -79.17 -8.53 42.65
C VAL A 989 -80.08 -8.26 43.84
N ILE A 990 -80.39 -6.99 44.10
CA ILE A 990 -81.30 -6.60 45.18
C ILE A 990 -82.75 -6.76 44.72
N ASP A 991 -83.61 -7.10 45.66
CA ASP A 991 -85.04 -7.21 45.41
C ASP A 991 -85.70 -5.83 45.50
N LYS A 992 -86.25 -5.35 44.38
CA LYS A 992 -87.13 -4.18 44.34
C LYS A 992 -88.55 -4.54 43.91
N THR A 993 -88.86 -5.82 43.70
CA THR A 993 -90.19 -6.24 43.26
C THR A 993 -91.13 -6.38 44.44
N ALA A 994 -92.02 -5.40 44.56
CA ALA A 994 -93.11 -5.48 45.52
C ALA A 994 -93.98 -6.74 45.33
N PRO A 995 -94.52 -7.31 46.44
CA PRO A 995 -95.50 -8.38 46.37
C PRO A 995 -96.68 -8.04 45.46
N SER A 996 -97.29 -9.07 44.89
CA SER A 996 -98.60 -8.91 44.25
C SER A 996 -99.63 -8.34 45.24
N ALA A 997 -100.51 -7.47 44.76
CA ALA A 997 -101.58 -6.90 45.58
C ALA A 997 -102.37 -8.03 46.27
N PRO A 998 -102.65 -7.93 47.59
CA PRO A 998 -103.39 -8.95 48.31
C PRO A 998 -104.74 -9.25 47.65
N LYS A 999 -105.06 -10.51 47.47
CA LYS A 999 -106.42 -10.96 47.14
C LYS A 999 -107.19 -11.09 48.44
N VAL A 1000 -108.30 -10.39 48.59
CA VAL A 1000 -109.11 -10.34 49.83
C VAL A 1000 -110.45 -11.03 49.58
N THR A 1001 -110.87 -11.94 50.45
CA THR A 1001 -112.23 -12.51 50.40
C THR A 1001 -113.26 -11.45 50.78
N ALA A 1002 -114.51 -11.58 50.32
CA ALA A 1002 -115.57 -10.61 50.61
C ALA A 1002 -115.69 -10.30 52.13
N VAL A 1003 -115.72 -9.01 52.48
CA VAL A 1003 -115.82 -8.52 53.87
C VAL A 1003 -117.20 -7.90 54.09
N THR A 1004 -117.86 -8.24 55.19
CA THR A 1004 -119.17 -7.68 55.59
C THR A 1004 -119.08 -6.91 56.90
N ASN A 1005 -120.09 -6.10 57.24
CA ASN A 1005 -120.16 -5.38 58.51
C ASN A 1005 -120.21 -6.28 59.76
N LYS A 1006 -120.43 -7.60 59.60
CA LYS A 1006 -120.33 -8.60 60.67
C LYS A 1006 -118.94 -9.27 60.75
N SER A 1007 -118.06 -9.08 59.77
CA SER A 1007 -116.76 -9.74 59.69
C SER A 1007 -115.81 -9.25 60.80
N THR A 1008 -115.24 -10.18 61.56
CA THR A 1008 -114.21 -9.93 62.58
C THR A 1008 -112.82 -10.41 62.15
N ILE A 1009 -112.73 -11.03 60.97
CA ILE A 1009 -111.50 -11.55 60.39
C ILE A 1009 -111.50 -11.24 58.89
N ILE A 1010 -110.38 -10.77 58.37
CA ILE A 1010 -110.12 -10.66 56.93
C ILE A 1010 -109.21 -11.81 56.53
N LYS A 1011 -109.62 -12.56 55.50
CA LYS A 1011 -108.83 -13.63 54.91
C LYS A 1011 -108.44 -13.28 53.48
N GLY A 1012 -107.32 -13.82 53.03
CA GLY A 1012 -106.87 -13.59 51.67
C GLY A 1012 -105.58 -14.29 51.31
N LYS A 1013 -105.09 -14.02 50.10
CA LYS A 1013 -103.80 -14.50 49.59
C LYS A 1013 -102.89 -13.34 49.18
N THR A 1014 -101.62 -13.41 49.52
CA THR A 1014 -100.56 -12.54 48.99
C THR A 1014 -99.28 -13.37 48.85
N GLU A 1015 -98.13 -12.75 48.62
CA GLU A 1015 -96.86 -13.45 48.57
C GLU A 1015 -96.55 -14.14 49.92
N PRO A 1016 -96.04 -15.38 49.92
CA PRO A 1016 -95.65 -16.08 51.13
C PRO A 1016 -94.77 -15.25 52.05
N SER A 1017 -95.04 -15.31 53.35
CA SER A 1017 -94.31 -14.56 54.38
C SER A 1017 -94.38 -13.03 54.29
N ALA A 1018 -95.14 -12.43 53.37
CA ALA A 1018 -95.32 -10.98 53.32
C ALA A 1018 -96.16 -10.48 54.50
N ALA A 1019 -95.79 -9.33 55.07
CA ALA A 1019 -96.51 -8.65 56.11
C ALA A 1019 -97.70 -7.89 55.51
N VAL A 1020 -98.92 -8.28 55.86
CA VAL A 1020 -100.17 -7.67 55.39
C VAL A 1020 -100.66 -6.64 56.39
N THR A 1021 -100.99 -5.45 55.90
CA THR A 1021 -101.55 -4.34 56.69
C THR A 1021 -102.94 -4.00 56.16
N VAL A 1022 -103.92 -3.89 57.06
CA VAL A 1022 -105.28 -3.47 56.76
C VAL A 1022 -105.53 -2.10 57.37
N LYS A 1023 -105.98 -1.14 56.55
CA LYS A 1023 -106.35 0.21 56.98
C LYS A 1023 -107.79 0.54 56.65
N ALA A 1024 -108.44 1.32 57.51
CA ALA A 1024 -109.67 2.05 57.22
C ALA A 1024 -109.35 3.55 57.22
N GLY A 1025 -109.39 4.20 56.05
CA GLY A 1025 -108.82 5.54 55.87
C GLY A 1025 -107.31 5.54 56.18
N LYS A 1026 -106.85 6.48 57.02
CA LYS A 1026 -105.44 6.57 57.46
C LYS A 1026 -105.10 5.63 58.62
N LYS A 1027 -106.10 5.07 59.32
CA LYS A 1027 -105.92 4.27 60.54
C LYS A 1027 -105.66 2.80 60.19
N THR A 1028 -104.55 2.24 60.70
CA THR A 1028 -104.32 0.79 60.67
C THR A 1028 -105.26 0.10 61.65
N ILE A 1029 -106.02 -0.87 61.16
CA ILE A 1029 -107.03 -1.60 61.94
C ILE A 1029 -106.67 -3.08 62.12
N GLY A 1030 -105.62 -3.55 61.46
CA GLY A 1030 -105.07 -4.89 61.65
C GLY A 1030 -103.78 -5.10 60.87
N THR A 1031 -102.93 -5.97 61.39
CA THR A 1031 -101.70 -6.44 60.74
C THR A 1031 -101.61 -7.96 60.88
N GLY A 1032 -100.94 -8.62 59.94
CA GLY A 1032 -100.63 -10.03 60.02
C GLY A 1032 -99.57 -10.41 59.01
N LYS A 1033 -99.19 -11.68 58.99
CA LYS A 1033 -98.21 -12.21 58.03
C LYS A 1033 -98.87 -13.33 57.25
N ALA A 1034 -98.63 -13.39 55.94
CA ALA A 1034 -99.03 -14.54 55.14
C ALA A 1034 -98.18 -15.77 55.52
N ASN A 1035 -98.79 -16.95 55.53
CA ASN A 1035 -98.08 -18.20 55.77
C ASN A 1035 -97.21 -18.61 54.56
N SER A 1036 -96.55 -19.77 54.63
CA SER A 1036 -95.70 -20.30 53.55
C SER A 1036 -96.46 -20.59 52.24
N LYS A 1037 -97.79 -20.69 52.28
CA LYS A 1037 -98.67 -20.84 51.11
C LYS A 1037 -99.26 -19.50 50.62
N GLY A 1038 -98.85 -18.37 51.23
CA GLY A 1038 -99.35 -17.05 50.88
C GLY A 1038 -100.71 -16.69 51.49
N GLU A 1039 -101.29 -17.53 52.34
CA GLU A 1039 -102.59 -17.27 52.97
C GLU A 1039 -102.43 -16.45 54.25
N TYR A 1040 -103.26 -15.42 54.42
CA TYR A 1040 -103.29 -14.61 55.64
C TYR A 1040 -104.69 -14.57 56.26
N SER A 1041 -104.72 -14.45 57.58
CA SER A 1041 -105.92 -14.23 58.37
C SER A 1041 -105.64 -13.18 59.43
N ILE A 1042 -106.33 -12.04 59.34
CA ILE A 1042 -106.10 -10.88 60.22
C ILE A 1042 -107.37 -10.59 60.98
N LYS A 1043 -107.28 -10.61 62.32
CA LYS A 1043 -108.37 -10.18 63.19
C LYS A 1043 -108.54 -8.66 63.08
N ILE A 1044 -109.78 -8.21 62.92
CA ILE A 1044 -110.16 -6.79 62.88
C ILE A 1044 -111.41 -6.55 63.72
N ALA A 1045 -111.58 -5.33 64.24
CA ALA A 1045 -112.86 -4.90 64.78
C ALA A 1045 -113.90 -4.76 63.65
N LYS A 1046 -115.19 -5.01 63.95
CA LYS A 1046 -116.29 -4.83 62.99
C LYS A 1046 -116.26 -3.41 62.41
N GLN A 1047 -116.46 -3.31 61.10
CA GLN A 1047 -116.42 -2.03 60.37
C GLN A 1047 -117.83 -1.63 59.92
N LYS A 1048 -118.10 -0.33 59.82
CA LYS A 1048 -119.39 0.17 59.31
C LYS A 1048 -119.58 -0.28 57.85
N ALA A 1049 -120.82 -0.56 57.46
CA ALA A 1049 -121.14 -0.85 56.06
C ALA A 1049 -120.65 0.30 55.15
N TYR A 1050 -120.20 -0.04 53.95
CA TYR A 1050 -119.63 0.85 52.93
C TYR A 1050 -118.25 1.45 53.28
N THR A 1051 -117.63 1.10 54.41
CA THR A 1051 -116.24 1.47 54.70
C THR A 1051 -115.30 0.86 53.66
N ILE A 1052 -114.39 1.67 53.11
CA ILE A 1052 -113.34 1.19 52.20
C ILE A 1052 -112.13 0.77 53.01
N LEU A 1053 -111.79 -0.51 52.94
CA LEU A 1053 -110.58 -1.07 53.52
C LEU A 1053 -109.47 -1.05 52.47
N SER A 1054 -108.28 -0.61 52.87
CA SER A 1054 -107.07 -0.67 52.07
C SER A 1054 -106.15 -1.75 52.64
N ILE A 1055 -105.89 -2.80 51.86
CA ILE A 1055 -105.07 -3.94 52.26
C ILE A 1055 -103.81 -3.97 51.39
N SER A 1056 -102.64 -3.83 51.99
CA SER A 1056 -101.35 -3.95 51.30
C SER A 1056 -100.49 -5.03 51.93
N ALA A 1057 -99.57 -5.59 51.15
CA ALA A 1057 -98.55 -6.51 51.63
C ALA A 1057 -97.17 -5.90 51.48
N LYS A 1058 -96.26 -6.20 52.40
CA LYS A 1058 -94.86 -5.80 52.39
C LYS A 1058 -94.00 -7.05 52.45
N ASP A 1059 -93.10 -7.25 51.51
CA ASP A 1059 -92.18 -8.40 51.52
C ASP A 1059 -91.16 -8.31 52.68
N GLN A 1060 -90.25 -9.29 52.74
CA GLN A 1060 -89.21 -9.37 53.78
C GLN A 1060 -88.12 -8.29 53.65
N VAL A 1061 -87.91 -7.72 52.46
CA VAL A 1061 -86.90 -6.67 52.21
C VAL A 1061 -87.48 -5.25 52.25
N GLY A 1062 -88.79 -5.13 52.37
CA GLY A 1062 -89.54 -3.90 52.62
C GLY A 1062 -90.25 -3.29 51.40
N ASN A 1063 -90.31 -3.94 50.24
CA ASN A 1063 -91.12 -3.45 49.12
C ASN A 1063 -92.61 -3.66 49.43
N THR A 1064 -93.43 -2.64 49.18
CA THR A 1064 -94.87 -2.65 49.51
C THR A 1064 -95.71 -2.77 48.23
N SER A 1065 -96.66 -3.71 48.22
CA SER A 1065 -97.60 -3.94 47.13
C SER A 1065 -98.47 -2.71 46.89
N ILE A 1066 -99.08 -2.64 45.70
CA ILE A 1066 -100.26 -1.81 45.50
C ILE A 1066 -101.34 -2.31 46.48
N ALA A 1067 -102.00 -1.37 47.18
CA ALA A 1067 -103.04 -1.73 48.13
C ALA A 1067 -104.34 -2.08 47.39
N VAL A 1068 -104.95 -3.22 47.74
CA VAL A 1068 -106.29 -3.56 47.25
C VAL A 1068 -107.33 -2.83 48.10
N LYS A 1069 -108.38 -2.32 47.45
CA LYS A 1069 -109.54 -1.73 48.13
C LYS A 1069 -110.65 -2.78 48.24
N SER A 1070 -111.15 -3.02 49.44
CA SER A 1070 -112.29 -3.89 49.71
C SER A 1070 -113.40 -3.10 50.41
N ILE A 1071 -114.59 -3.06 49.82
CA ILE A 1071 -115.75 -2.36 50.41
C ILE A 1071 -116.46 -3.32 51.37
N VAL A 1072 -116.65 -2.88 52.60
CA VAL A 1072 -117.41 -3.63 53.61
C VAL A 1072 -118.88 -3.66 53.21
N LYS A 1073 -119.39 -4.82 52.80
CA LYS A 1073 -120.80 -4.98 52.41
C LYS A 1073 -121.70 -5.08 53.64
N LYS A 1074 -122.96 -4.64 53.54
CA LYS A 1074 -123.98 -4.95 54.55
C LYS A 1074 -124.25 -6.47 54.49
N ALA A 1075 -124.06 -7.18 55.60
CA ALA A 1075 -124.44 -8.59 55.68
C ALA A 1075 -125.95 -8.71 55.46
N LYS A 1076 -126.37 -9.64 54.60
CA LYS A 1076 -127.79 -10.02 54.49
C LYS A 1076 -128.28 -10.62 55.81
#